data_AF-A0A840R2M4-F1
#
_entry.id   AF-A0A840R2M4-F1
#
_cell.length_a   1.000
_cell.length_b   1.000
_cell.length_c   1.000
_cell.angle_alpha   90.00
_cell.angle_beta   90.00
_cell.angle_gamma   90.00
#
_symmetry.space_group_name_H-M   'P 1'
#
loop_
_entity.id
_entity.type
_entity.pdbx_description
1 polymer ?
#
loop_
_entity_poly.entity_id
_entity_poly.type
_entity_poly.pdbx_seq_one_letter_code
_entity_poly.pdbx_strand_id
1 'polypeptide(L)'
;MSQLIRKVWDIHGGIHPAENKQQSLQSPIQAAGIPPQLILPLAQHIGAPASPIISVGDRVLKGQMIAEAKGFVSASVHAPTSGTVSAIESRLIPHPSGMSGACIVIDTDGQDEWLKHSGVEDFRSLSKMELIDRVRQAGIAGMGGAGFPSAVKLSTRDDKPIETLILNGTECEPYITADDILMRERAAEIIAGAEILRHLIKPSKETLIGVEDNKPEGIAALQKAAEGTGIEIVPFPTKYPSGGEKQLIQILTGKEVPAGGLPADIGIVCQNIGTATAIYRAICFGEPLISRITTITGEACSQPRNYEVLLGTPVQFLLDQSGFKKDDCIRLVMGGPMMGYTLQDTAVPIVKTSNCVLAPSVAELPPPPPAQACIRCGMCAEACPVSLLPQQMYWFARAQEHEKLEDHQLFDCIECGACSYVCPSNIPLVQYYRASKAEIRQAQQDKIKAERSKERFEARTARLEQEEAEKEAKRAARLQAAKDKAAAAVSNPDSSKTDLIQAAIERSKAKKADAADPAHDAIARAQAKRDGKVEEETPAAKTERLQLLIASAERRLTSAREKLALAKEQGGESVEAFATAVIKTEDKLIALQKELAEHQASSTSAPADTDAADPAQAAIARAMAKRAGASADESDEDKTQRLQNLVATTEKRLAAAQQKQSIAQEQNDANVAAFATGVEKTQSKLDNAKQELAEHLAQISTKAITTEAASAEQASSDDPVQAAIERAKAARAAQTDMSEDDKLKQSIASLENRIARTQEKLSAAQESGDDKAEILADSIAKLQDKLASAKQQLG
;
A
#
# COMPACT_ATOMS: atom_id res chain seq x y z
N MET A 1 40.29 38.80 -19.94
CA MET A 1 40.83 37.90 -18.90
C MET A 1 40.27 36.52 -19.19
N SER A 2 41.13 35.59 -19.61
CA SER A 2 40.73 34.19 -19.83
C SER A 2 40.24 33.63 -18.49
N GLN A 3 38.93 33.39 -18.34
CA GLN A 3 38.43 32.62 -17.20
C GLN A 3 39.17 31.28 -17.24
N LEU A 4 39.98 31.01 -16.22
CA LEU A 4 40.57 29.69 -16.03
C LEU A 4 39.40 28.71 -15.89
N ILE A 5 39.12 27.96 -16.95
CA ILE A 5 38.08 26.93 -16.98
C ILE A 5 38.40 25.94 -15.86
N ARG A 6 37.46 25.74 -14.92
CA ARG A 6 37.60 24.75 -13.85
C ARG A 6 37.91 23.39 -14.46
N LYS A 7 38.83 22.66 -13.83
CA LYS A 7 39.06 21.26 -14.17
C LYS A 7 37.83 20.45 -13.77
N VAL A 8 37.17 19.83 -14.75
CA VAL A 8 36.17 18.78 -14.54
C VAL A 8 36.83 17.41 -14.71
N TRP A 9 36.27 16.41 -14.04
CA TRP A 9 36.76 15.03 -14.04
C TRP A 9 35.81 14.13 -14.82
N ASP A 10 36.35 13.11 -15.48
CA ASP A 10 35.52 12.06 -16.09
C ASP A 10 35.16 11.01 -15.04
N ILE A 11 34.02 10.36 -15.24
CA ILE A 11 33.53 9.24 -14.43
C ILE A 11 33.74 7.93 -15.19
N HIS A 12 33.99 6.85 -14.45
CA HIS A 12 34.03 5.52 -15.04
C HIS A 12 32.66 5.14 -15.64
N GLY A 13 32.69 4.32 -16.69
CA GLY A 13 31.49 3.82 -17.36
C GLY A 13 30.56 4.90 -17.89
N GLY A 14 29.25 4.66 -17.84
CA GLY A 14 28.23 5.53 -18.45
C GLY A 14 27.99 5.23 -19.94
N ILE A 15 26.97 5.88 -20.50
CA ILE A 15 26.49 5.68 -21.87
C ILE A 15 25.99 7.01 -22.47
N HIS A 16 25.78 7.01 -23.80
CA HIS A 16 25.27 8.17 -24.55
C HIS A 16 23.98 7.78 -25.32
N PRO A 17 22.83 7.64 -24.63
CA PRO A 17 21.55 7.43 -25.30
C PRO A 17 21.15 8.68 -26.10
N ALA A 18 20.30 8.50 -27.12
CA ALA A 18 19.74 9.62 -27.87
C ALA A 18 18.94 10.56 -26.94
N GLU A 19 19.30 11.84 -26.93
CA GLU A 19 18.84 12.78 -25.90
C GLU A 19 17.36 13.14 -26.03
N ASN A 20 16.85 13.32 -27.26
CA ASN A 20 15.46 13.67 -27.57
C ASN A 20 14.87 14.91 -26.85
N LYS A 21 15.72 15.77 -26.26
CA LYS A 21 15.29 16.95 -25.48
C LYS A 21 14.57 18.01 -26.33
N GLN A 22 14.92 18.14 -27.60
CA GLN A 22 14.39 19.20 -28.47
C GLN A 22 12.86 19.13 -28.66
N GLN A 23 12.24 17.96 -28.47
CA GLN A 23 10.80 17.78 -28.65
C GLN A 23 9.98 18.72 -27.74
N SER A 24 10.35 18.83 -26.46
CA SER A 24 9.59 19.54 -25.44
C SER A 24 10.10 20.95 -25.14
N LEU A 25 11.17 21.39 -25.81
CA LEU A 25 11.81 22.70 -25.64
C LEU A 25 11.37 23.74 -26.69
N GLN A 26 10.39 23.42 -27.54
CA GLN A 26 9.91 24.30 -28.61
C GLN A 26 9.00 25.44 -28.10
N SER A 27 8.64 25.44 -26.82
CA SER A 27 7.68 26.38 -26.23
C SER A 27 8.02 26.66 -24.78
N PRO A 28 7.63 27.84 -24.25
CA PRO A 28 7.88 28.16 -22.85
C PRO A 28 7.05 27.28 -21.89
N ILE A 29 7.34 27.38 -20.60
CA ILE A 29 6.57 26.73 -19.53
C ILE A 29 5.11 27.18 -19.63
N GLN A 30 4.21 26.21 -19.77
CA GLN A 30 2.77 26.45 -19.84
C GLN A 30 2.12 26.13 -18.49
N ALA A 31 1.21 26.99 -18.01
CA ALA A 31 0.37 26.62 -16.87
C ALA A 31 -0.57 25.46 -17.28
N ALA A 32 -0.58 24.36 -16.53
CA ALA A 32 -1.48 23.23 -16.80
C ALA A 32 -2.96 23.55 -16.51
N GLY A 33 -3.25 24.62 -15.78
CA GLY A 33 -4.59 24.91 -15.28
C GLY A 33 -4.96 24.06 -14.06
N ILE A 34 -6.23 24.13 -13.66
CA ILE A 34 -6.76 23.48 -12.46
C ILE A 34 -7.64 22.29 -12.89
N PRO A 35 -7.26 21.05 -12.59
CA PRO A 35 -8.10 19.89 -12.87
C PRO A 35 -9.30 19.87 -11.92
N PRO A 36 -10.44 19.27 -12.30
CA PRO A 36 -11.64 19.22 -11.45
C PRO A 36 -11.43 18.46 -10.12
N GLN A 37 -10.45 17.56 -10.09
CA GLN A 37 -10.10 16.77 -8.91
C GLN A 37 -8.59 16.62 -8.79
N LEU A 38 -8.07 16.76 -7.57
CA LEU A 38 -6.67 16.53 -7.21
C LEU A 38 -6.57 15.35 -6.26
N ILE A 39 -5.62 14.44 -6.51
CA ILE A 39 -5.38 13.24 -5.70
C ILE A 39 -3.99 13.36 -5.08
N LEU A 40 -3.92 13.56 -3.76
CA LEU A 40 -2.68 13.83 -3.06
C LEU A 40 -2.27 12.64 -2.19
N PRO A 41 -1.31 11.80 -2.64
CA PRO A 41 -0.79 10.73 -1.81
C PRO A 41 -0.15 11.28 -0.54
N LEU A 42 -0.35 10.59 0.58
CA LEU A 42 0.30 10.94 1.85
C LEU A 42 1.78 10.53 1.89
N ALA A 43 2.18 9.61 1.00
CA ALA A 43 3.57 9.18 0.81
C ALA A 43 4.11 9.74 -0.52
N GLN A 44 4.80 10.88 -0.48
CA GLN A 44 5.45 11.51 -1.65
C GLN A 44 6.97 11.65 -1.50
N HIS A 45 7.54 10.86 -0.60
CA HIS A 45 8.97 10.87 -0.24
C HIS A 45 9.36 9.51 0.36
N ILE A 46 10.66 9.26 0.48
CA ILE A 46 11.21 8.03 1.10
C ILE A 46 10.89 7.86 2.60
N GLY A 47 10.53 8.96 3.27
CA GLY A 47 10.20 9.00 4.69
C GLY A 47 8.83 8.42 5.06
N ALA A 48 8.48 8.49 6.35
CA ALA A 48 7.18 8.03 6.86
C ALA A 48 6.03 8.89 6.31
N PRO A 49 4.91 8.29 5.84
CA PRO A 49 3.79 9.04 5.26
C PRO A 49 3.26 10.15 6.18
N ALA A 50 2.83 11.27 5.58
CA ALA A 50 2.21 12.37 6.31
C ALA A 50 0.87 11.95 6.92
N SER A 51 0.48 12.58 8.03
CA SER A 51 -0.79 12.32 8.72
C SER A 51 -1.80 13.42 8.39
N PRO A 52 -3.00 13.12 7.83
CA PRO A 52 -4.01 14.12 7.55
C PRO A 52 -4.40 14.91 8.80
N ILE A 53 -4.58 16.22 8.65
CA ILE A 53 -5.05 17.13 9.73
C ILE A 53 -6.40 17.77 9.41
N ILE A 54 -7.07 17.24 8.37
CA ILE A 54 -8.37 17.65 7.85
C ILE A 54 -9.29 16.44 7.77
N SER A 55 -10.59 16.69 7.63
CA SER A 55 -11.64 15.68 7.48
C SER A 55 -12.36 15.79 6.13
N VAL A 56 -13.04 14.72 5.73
CA VAL A 56 -13.93 14.74 4.55
C VAL A 56 -15.05 15.76 4.77
N GLY A 57 -15.31 16.59 3.76
CA GLY A 57 -16.27 17.69 3.80
C GLY A 57 -15.64 19.05 4.14
N ASP A 58 -14.39 19.10 4.59
CA ASP A 58 -13.72 20.37 4.90
C ASP A 58 -13.43 21.16 3.63
N ARG A 59 -13.67 22.47 3.67
CA ARG A 59 -13.18 23.41 2.66
C ARG A 59 -11.71 23.72 2.94
N VAL A 60 -10.88 23.65 1.91
CA VAL A 60 -9.44 23.96 1.98
C VAL A 60 -9.11 25.12 1.05
N LEU A 61 -8.12 25.92 1.44
CA LEU A 61 -7.58 27.02 0.65
C LEU A 61 -6.23 26.63 0.04
N LYS A 62 -5.86 27.29 -1.07
CA LYS A 62 -4.55 27.10 -1.71
C LYS A 62 -3.41 27.41 -0.73
N GLY A 63 -2.43 26.52 -0.69
CA GLY A 63 -1.28 26.59 0.20
C GLY A 63 -1.56 26.16 1.65
N GLN A 64 -2.81 25.82 2.01
CA GLN A 64 -3.12 25.31 3.34
C GLN A 64 -2.47 23.94 3.56
N MET A 65 -1.82 23.74 4.72
CA MET A 65 -1.34 22.42 5.11
C MET A 65 -2.55 21.51 5.39
N ILE A 66 -2.55 20.33 4.78
CA ILE A 66 -3.62 19.33 4.88
C ILE A 66 -3.14 18.01 5.48
N ALA A 67 -1.82 17.78 5.50
CA ALA A 67 -1.22 16.67 6.23
C ALA A 67 0.14 17.06 6.82
N GLU A 68 0.37 16.69 8.07
CA GLU A 68 1.60 16.99 8.82
C GLU A 68 2.65 15.89 8.67
N ALA A 69 3.93 16.27 8.69
CA ALA A 69 5.06 15.36 8.62
C ALA A 69 5.19 14.50 9.89
N LYS A 70 5.24 13.17 9.75
CA LYS A 70 5.37 12.23 10.87
C LYS A 70 6.83 11.84 11.13
N GLY A 71 7.40 12.33 12.23
CA GLY A 71 8.78 12.02 12.62
C GLY A 71 9.84 12.78 11.82
N PHE A 72 11.12 12.47 12.03
CA PHE A 72 12.23 13.27 11.49
C PHE A 72 12.28 13.25 9.95
N VAL A 73 12.23 12.05 9.35
CA VAL A 73 12.25 11.83 7.89
C VAL A 73 10.82 11.75 7.37
N SER A 74 10.21 12.90 7.12
CA SER A 74 8.88 13.07 6.52
C SER A 74 8.72 14.53 6.04
N ALA A 75 7.75 14.81 5.17
CA ALA A 75 7.43 16.17 4.71
C ALA A 75 5.92 16.39 4.61
N SER A 76 5.47 17.59 4.97
CA SER A 76 4.05 17.96 4.96
C SER A 76 3.46 17.99 3.55
N VAL A 77 2.13 17.87 3.46
CA VAL A 77 1.35 17.99 2.22
C VAL A 77 0.43 19.19 2.34
N HIS A 78 0.32 19.96 1.24
CA HIS A 78 -0.47 21.19 1.17
C HIS A 78 -1.51 21.07 0.06
N ALA A 79 -2.63 21.77 0.22
CA ALA A 79 -3.66 21.91 -0.81
C ALA A 79 -3.11 22.73 -1.98
N PRO A 80 -3.07 22.19 -3.21
CA PRO A 80 -2.52 22.90 -4.36
C PRO A 80 -3.39 24.03 -4.89
N THR A 81 -4.69 23.98 -4.60
CA THR A 81 -5.70 25.00 -4.93
C THR A 81 -6.84 24.92 -3.93
N SER A 82 -7.80 25.85 -4.00
CA SER A 82 -9.00 25.84 -3.17
C SER A 82 -10.00 24.77 -3.62
N GLY A 83 -10.76 24.23 -2.66
CA GLY A 83 -11.74 23.20 -2.95
C GLY A 83 -12.33 22.56 -1.70
N THR A 84 -12.98 21.42 -1.88
CA THR A 84 -13.57 20.63 -0.80
C THR A 84 -12.93 19.25 -0.76
N VAL A 85 -12.60 18.77 0.43
CA VAL A 85 -12.05 17.43 0.64
C VAL A 85 -13.17 16.42 0.42
N SER A 86 -13.15 15.74 -0.72
CA SER A 86 -14.20 14.80 -1.10
C SER A 86 -13.96 13.40 -0.54
N ALA A 87 -12.70 13.00 -0.34
CA ALA A 87 -12.37 11.72 0.29
C ALA A 87 -10.98 11.71 0.94
N ILE A 88 -10.81 10.82 1.94
CA ILE A 88 -9.50 10.40 2.46
C ILE A 88 -9.48 8.87 2.42
N GLU A 89 -8.92 8.31 1.36
CA GLU A 89 -9.05 6.89 1.04
C GLU A 89 -7.87 6.34 0.23
N SER A 90 -7.86 5.03 -0.02
CA SER A 90 -6.83 4.39 -0.85
C SER A 90 -7.08 4.65 -2.33
N ARG A 91 -6.14 5.30 -3.02
CA ARG A 91 -6.17 5.55 -4.49
C ARG A 91 -4.87 5.10 -5.14
N LEU A 92 -4.85 4.99 -6.47
CA LEU A 92 -3.64 4.72 -7.24
C LEU A 92 -2.56 5.76 -6.94
N ILE A 93 -1.32 5.30 -6.74
CA ILE A 93 -0.17 6.16 -6.50
C ILE A 93 0.92 5.91 -7.55
N PRO A 94 1.81 6.88 -7.80
CA PRO A 94 2.92 6.73 -8.74
C PRO A 94 3.95 5.73 -8.18
N HIS A 95 3.76 4.45 -8.52
CA HIS A 95 4.61 3.35 -8.11
C HIS A 95 4.78 2.30 -9.23
N PRO A 96 5.97 1.69 -9.40
CA PRO A 96 6.22 0.70 -10.46
C PRO A 96 5.29 -0.52 -10.47
N SER A 97 4.70 -0.88 -9.32
CA SER A 97 3.77 -2.01 -9.21
C SER A 97 2.30 -1.64 -9.46
N GLY A 98 1.99 -0.36 -9.72
CA GLY A 98 0.60 0.11 -9.81
C GLY A 98 -0.18 0.00 -8.50
N MET A 99 0.50 -0.01 -7.34
CA MET A 99 -0.18 -0.13 -6.05
C MET A 99 -1.02 1.11 -5.71
N SER A 100 -1.94 0.93 -4.77
CA SER A 100 -2.67 2.03 -4.15
C SER A 100 -2.09 2.40 -2.79
N GLY A 101 -2.32 3.65 -2.37
CA GLY A 101 -1.93 4.18 -1.07
C GLY A 101 -2.94 5.20 -0.57
N ALA A 102 -2.85 5.54 0.71
CA ALA A 102 -3.73 6.53 1.32
C ALA A 102 -3.48 7.92 0.70
N CYS A 103 -4.56 8.54 0.23
CA CYS A 103 -4.59 9.80 -0.48
C CYS A 103 -5.68 10.71 0.10
N ILE A 104 -5.45 12.02 0.01
CA ILE A 104 -6.48 13.05 0.18
C ILE A 104 -6.97 13.43 -1.21
N VAL A 105 -8.29 13.41 -1.42
CA VAL A 105 -8.93 13.82 -2.67
C VAL A 105 -9.60 15.17 -2.46
N ILE A 106 -9.29 16.12 -3.34
CA ILE A 106 -9.86 17.48 -3.32
C ILE A 106 -10.63 17.69 -4.61
N ASP A 107 -11.93 17.96 -4.50
CA ASP A 107 -12.73 18.48 -5.61
C ASP A 107 -12.51 19.99 -5.67
N THR A 108 -11.95 20.47 -6.77
CA THR A 108 -11.51 21.86 -6.89
C THR A 108 -12.71 22.77 -7.18
N ASP A 109 -12.74 23.96 -6.59
CA ASP A 109 -13.80 24.95 -6.85
C ASP A 109 -13.48 25.90 -8.03
N GLY A 110 -12.28 25.78 -8.60
CA GLY A 110 -11.79 26.61 -9.69
C GLY A 110 -11.48 28.06 -9.31
N GLN A 111 -11.60 28.43 -8.02
CA GLN A 111 -11.40 29.80 -7.56
C GLN A 111 -9.95 30.14 -7.26
N ASP A 112 -9.11 29.12 -7.02
CA ASP A 112 -7.69 29.26 -6.70
C ASP A 112 -7.42 30.18 -5.50
N GLU A 113 -8.31 30.17 -4.51
CA GLU A 113 -8.30 31.09 -3.37
C GLU A 113 -7.18 30.72 -2.38
N TRP A 114 -6.25 31.65 -2.16
CA TRP A 114 -5.12 31.49 -1.26
C TRP A 114 -5.49 31.64 0.22
N LEU A 115 -4.91 30.77 1.06
CA LEU A 115 -4.77 31.05 2.48
C LEU A 115 -3.84 32.27 2.63
N LYS A 116 -4.12 33.16 3.58
CA LYS A 116 -3.22 34.29 3.87
C LYS A 116 -1.79 33.79 4.11
N HIS A 117 -0.87 34.19 3.25
CA HIS A 117 0.55 33.86 3.33
C HIS A 117 1.42 35.11 3.11
N SER A 118 2.64 35.06 3.62
CA SER A 118 3.65 36.10 3.40
C SER A 118 5.03 35.47 3.55
N GLY A 119 5.94 35.85 2.67
CA GLY A 119 7.34 35.46 2.79
C GLY A 119 8.14 36.35 3.74
N VAL A 120 9.45 36.21 3.63
CA VAL A 120 10.45 36.94 4.42
C VAL A 120 11.22 37.84 3.46
N GLU A 121 11.21 39.15 3.72
CA GLU A 121 11.90 40.14 2.87
C GLU A 121 13.43 39.93 2.87
N ASP A 122 14.02 39.74 4.05
CA ASP A 122 15.44 39.40 4.19
C ASP A 122 15.63 38.10 4.97
N PHE A 123 15.85 37.00 4.25
CA PHE A 123 16.10 35.70 4.87
C PHE A 123 17.37 35.67 5.73
N ARG A 124 18.30 36.62 5.55
CA ARG A 124 19.58 36.67 6.29
C ARG A 124 19.39 37.10 7.75
N SER A 125 18.23 37.68 8.08
CA SER A 125 17.88 38.04 9.45
C SER A 125 17.39 36.85 10.28
N LEU A 126 17.07 35.71 9.65
CA LEU A 126 16.56 34.53 10.32
C LEU A 126 17.68 33.58 10.76
N SER A 127 17.43 32.86 11.85
CA SER A 127 18.34 31.81 12.29
C SER A 127 18.30 30.59 11.34
N LYS A 128 19.39 29.79 11.34
CA LYS A 128 19.46 28.51 10.62
C LYS A 128 18.27 27.59 10.95
N MET A 129 17.88 27.52 12.23
CA MET A 129 16.77 26.68 12.68
C MET A 129 15.42 27.16 12.14
N GLU A 130 15.16 28.48 12.16
CA GLU A 130 13.91 29.04 11.62
C GLU A 130 13.80 28.84 10.10
N LEU A 131 14.90 28.99 9.36
CA LEU A 131 14.91 28.73 7.92
C LEU A 131 14.63 27.25 7.61
N ILE A 132 15.27 26.33 8.35
CA ILE A 132 15.03 24.88 8.20
C ILE A 132 13.58 24.52 8.55
N ASP A 133 13.04 25.11 9.62
CA ASP A 133 11.66 24.87 10.03
C ASP A 133 10.66 25.39 8.98
N ARG A 134 10.89 26.56 8.40
CA ARG A 134 10.08 27.05 7.25
C ARG A 134 10.14 26.11 6.05
N VAL A 135 11.32 25.59 5.70
CA VAL A 135 11.47 24.58 4.62
C VAL A 135 10.71 23.29 4.95
N ARG A 136 10.75 22.87 6.22
CA ARG A 136 10.03 21.69 6.72
C ARG A 136 8.52 21.88 6.64
N GLN A 137 8.02 23.01 7.15
CA GLN A 137 6.60 23.36 7.15
C GLN A 137 6.08 23.52 5.73
N ALA A 138 6.85 24.07 4.80
CA ALA A 138 6.51 24.18 3.38
C ALA A 138 6.43 22.83 2.64
N GLY A 139 6.79 21.72 3.30
CA GLY A 139 6.66 20.37 2.74
C GLY A 139 7.66 20.08 1.62
N ILE A 140 8.80 20.77 1.56
CA ILE A 140 9.75 20.63 0.46
C ILE A 140 10.47 19.27 0.54
N ALA A 141 10.43 18.55 -0.58
CA ALA A 141 11.16 17.31 -0.79
C ALA A 141 12.06 17.44 -2.02
N GLY A 142 13.15 16.67 -2.07
CA GLY A 142 14.09 16.67 -3.18
C GLY A 142 13.43 16.24 -4.49
N MET A 143 13.28 17.19 -5.42
CA MET A 143 12.55 16.98 -6.68
C MET A 143 13.35 16.29 -7.79
N GLY A 144 14.66 16.08 -7.58
CA GLY A 144 15.55 15.43 -8.55
C GLY A 144 15.65 13.89 -8.43
N GLY A 145 14.80 13.24 -7.63
CA GLY A 145 14.89 11.78 -7.44
C GLY A 145 13.94 11.24 -6.38
N ALA A 146 14.47 10.49 -5.41
CA ALA A 146 13.72 9.73 -4.40
C ALA A 146 12.87 10.56 -3.39
N GLY A 147 12.74 11.87 -3.58
CA GLY A 147 11.89 12.72 -2.74
C GLY A 147 12.40 12.88 -1.31
N PHE A 148 13.72 12.85 -1.04
CA PHE A 148 14.22 12.97 0.33
C PHE A 148 13.82 14.34 0.94
N PRO A 149 13.23 14.41 2.15
CA PRO A 149 12.81 15.68 2.76
C PRO A 149 13.96 16.69 2.87
N SER A 150 13.79 17.88 2.29
CA SER A 150 14.89 18.85 2.19
C SER A 150 15.36 19.37 3.54
N ALA A 151 14.43 19.59 4.48
CA ALA A 151 14.79 20.02 5.84
C ALA A 151 15.76 19.05 6.54
N VAL A 152 15.62 17.73 6.30
CA VAL A 152 16.54 16.73 6.85
C VAL A 152 17.90 16.82 6.17
N LYS A 153 17.93 16.97 4.85
CA LYS A 153 19.18 17.10 4.08
C LYS A 153 19.97 18.36 4.46
N LEU A 154 19.25 19.43 4.81
CA LEU A 154 19.80 20.73 5.21
C LEU A 154 20.13 20.83 6.70
N SER A 155 19.65 19.89 7.51
CA SER A 155 20.03 19.75 8.92
C SER A 155 21.43 19.14 9.06
N THR A 156 22.42 19.80 8.46
CA THR A 156 23.83 19.41 8.57
C THR A 156 24.26 19.52 10.03
N ARG A 157 24.98 18.51 10.49
CA ARG A 157 25.52 18.50 11.85
C ARG A 157 26.61 19.56 11.97
N ASP A 158 26.57 20.35 13.03
CA ASP A 158 27.50 21.46 13.22
C ASP A 158 28.96 21.00 13.47
N ASP A 159 29.17 19.70 13.74
CA ASP A 159 30.49 19.07 13.89
C ASP A 159 31.17 18.70 12.55
N LYS A 160 30.43 18.72 11.44
CA LYS A 160 30.96 18.42 10.10
C LYS A 160 30.86 19.64 9.19
N PRO A 161 31.95 20.43 9.05
CA PRO A 161 31.94 21.59 8.17
C PRO A 161 31.75 21.16 6.72
N ILE A 162 30.83 21.81 6.03
CA ILE A 162 30.62 21.63 4.60
C ILE A 162 31.61 22.52 3.85
N GLU A 163 32.35 21.95 2.92
CA GLU A 163 33.31 22.65 2.07
C GLU A 163 32.62 23.19 0.80
N THR A 164 31.80 22.35 0.18
CA THR A 164 31.22 22.63 -1.15
C THR A 164 29.71 22.41 -1.14
N LEU A 165 28.97 23.40 -1.63
CA LEU A 165 27.56 23.25 -2.00
C LEU A 165 27.47 23.04 -3.52
N ILE A 166 26.78 21.98 -3.94
CA ILE A 166 26.53 21.67 -5.35
C ILE A 166 25.04 21.80 -5.62
N LEU A 167 24.67 22.55 -6.65
CA LEU A 167 23.36 22.48 -7.25
C LEU A 167 23.41 21.60 -8.51
N ASN A 168 22.54 20.62 -8.57
CA ASN A 168 22.42 19.67 -9.68
C ASN A 168 21.41 20.21 -10.69
N GLY A 169 21.91 20.77 -11.79
CA GLY A 169 21.17 21.15 -13.00
C GLY A 169 21.48 20.24 -14.18
N THR A 170 21.93 19.01 -13.91
CA THR A 170 22.43 18.09 -14.93
C THR A 170 21.32 17.57 -15.83
N GLU A 171 20.23 17.04 -15.26
CA GLU A 171 19.10 16.43 -15.97
C GLU A 171 19.54 15.52 -17.15
N CYS A 172 20.24 14.44 -16.82
CA CYS A 172 20.88 13.55 -17.82
C CYS A 172 19.95 12.50 -18.45
N GLU A 173 18.72 12.33 -17.95
CA GLU A 173 17.75 11.40 -18.56
C GLU A 173 17.30 11.92 -19.93
N PRO A 174 17.27 11.08 -20.98
CA PRO A 174 16.66 11.43 -22.25
C PRO A 174 15.21 11.91 -22.09
N TYR A 175 14.76 12.75 -23.02
CA TYR A 175 13.42 13.34 -23.11
C TYR A 175 13.04 14.35 -22.02
N ILE A 176 13.56 14.20 -20.79
CA ILE A 176 13.22 15.10 -19.69
C ILE A 176 13.86 16.46 -19.91
N THR A 177 13.08 17.55 -19.76
CA THR A 177 13.54 18.94 -19.96
C THR A 177 12.99 19.93 -18.94
N ALA A 178 12.37 19.44 -17.87
CA ALA A 178 11.77 20.23 -16.80
C ALA A 178 12.78 21.14 -16.07
N ASP A 179 13.99 20.64 -15.83
CA ASP A 179 15.09 21.40 -15.21
C ASP A 179 15.78 22.31 -16.25
N ASP A 180 15.90 21.89 -17.52
CA ASP A 180 16.45 22.74 -18.60
C ASP A 180 15.58 23.99 -18.81
N ILE A 181 14.27 23.81 -19.02
CA ILE A 181 13.36 24.95 -19.22
C ILE A 181 13.29 25.85 -17.98
N LEU A 182 13.41 25.29 -16.77
CA LEU A 182 13.51 26.07 -15.53
C LEU A 182 14.76 26.94 -15.52
N MET A 183 15.92 26.43 -15.97
CA MET A 183 17.13 27.23 -16.11
C MET A 183 16.95 28.35 -17.13
N ARG A 184 16.30 28.09 -18.26
CA ARG A 184 16.08 29.10 -19.31
C ARG A 184 15.18 30.24 -18.85
N GLU A 185 14.09 29.93 -18.16
CA GLU A 185 13.04 30.92 -17.84
C GLU A 185 13.15 31.51 -16.43
N ARG A 186 13.65 30.74 -15.46
CA ARG A 186 13.65 31.11 -14.03
C ARG A 186 15.04 31.03 -13.40
N ALA A 187 16.11 31.27 -14.17
CA ALA A 187 17.50 31.29 -13.67
C ALA A 187 17.68 32.15 -12.41
N ALA A 188 17.08 33.34 -12.36
CA ALA A 188 17.18 34.23 -11.20
C ALA A 188 16.63 33.59 -9.91
N GLU A 189 15.55 32.81 -10.00
CA GLU A 189 14.97 32.10 -8.86
C GLU A 189 15.87 30.95 -8.40
N ILE A 190 16.50 30.23 -9.34
CA ILE A 190 17.49 29.19 -9.02
C ILE A 190 18.66 29.80 -8.25
N ILE A 191 19.20 30.92 -8.73
CA ILE A 191 20.32 31.61 -8.09
C ILE A 191 19.90 32.14 -6.71
N ALA A 192 18.72 32.75 -6.58
CA ALA A 192 18.22 33.21 -5.28
C ALA A 192 18.05 32.04 -4.27
N GLY A 193 17.55 30.89 -4.73
CA GLY A 193 17.49 29.66 -3.93
C GLY A 193 18.88 29.15 -3.54
N ALA A 194 19.85 29.22 -4.45
CA ALA A 194 21.24 28.88 -4.18
C ALA A 194 21.86 29.80 -3.11
N GLU A 195 21.54 31.10 -3.12
CA GLU A 195 22.01 32.04 -2.10
C GLU A 195 21.44 31.73 -0.70
N ILE A 196 20.16 31.38 -0.61
CA ILE A 196 19.53 30.92 0.62
C ILE A 196 20.23 29.67 1.14
N LEU A 197 20.44 28.68 0.27
CA LEU A 197 21.14 27.44 0.62
C LEU A 197 22.57 27.72 1.09
N ARG A 198 23.29 28.62 0.41
CA ARG A 198 24.64 29.05 0.79
C ARG A 198 24.65 29.74 2.16
N HIS A 199 23.64 30.56 2.47
CA HIS A 199 23.51 31.20 3.78
C HIS A 199 23.24 30.18 4.90
N LEU A 200 22.41 29.16 4.62
CA LEU A 200 22.06 28.11 5.57
C LEU A 200 23.24 27.16 5.84
N ILE A 201 23.92 26.72 4.78
CA ILE A 201 24.97 25.71 4.82
C ILE A 201 26.33 26.32 5.19
N LYS A 202 26.59 27.56 4.76
CA LYS A 202 27.87 28.27 4.91
C LYS A 202 29.06 27.44 4.42
N PRO A 203 29.07 27.03 3.12
CA PRO A 203 30.18 26.26 2.58
C PRO A 203 31.50 27.04 2.72
N SER A 204 32.54 26.38 3.22
CA SER A 204 33.82 27.05 3.52
C SER A 204 34.70 27.33 2.30
N LYS A 205 34.41 26.70 1.15
CA LYS A 205 35.19 26.87 -0.09
C LYS A 205 34.36 27.47 -1.21
N GLU A 206 33.30 26.79 -1.65
CA GLU A 206 32.66 27.14 -2.93
C GLU A 206 31.18 26.71 -3.04
N THR A 207 30.48 27.31 -4.00
CA THR A 207 29.13 26.94 -4.41
C THR A 207 29.09 26.79 -5.93
N LEU A 208 28.76 25.59 -6.39
CA LEU A 208 28.82 25.18 -7.80
C LEU A 208 27.41 24.84 -8.31
N ILE A 209 27.12 25.16 -9.56
CA ILE A 209 25.96 24.61 -10.30
C ILE A 209 26.50 23.80 -11.46
N GLY A 210 26.35 22.47 -11.38
CA GLY A 210 26.76 21.57 -12.45
C GLY A 210 25.67 21.44 -13.51
N VAL A 211 26.05 21.64 -14.78
CA VAL A 211 25.14 21.56 -15.93
C VAL A 211 25.83 20.83 -17.08
N GLU A 212 25.09 19.98 -17.80
CA GLU A 212 25.62 19.35 -19.02
C GLU A 212 25.72 20.36 -20.17
N ASP A 213 26.72 20.18 -21.03
CA ASP A 213 27.01 21.05 -22.17
C ASP A 213 25.94 21.06 -23.27
N ASN A 214 25.01 20.08 -23.28
CA ASN A 214 23.85 20.05 -24.16
C ASN A 214 22.74 21.08 -23.83
N LYS A 215 22.93 21.93 -22.79
CA LYS A 215 21.95 22.96 -22.37
C LYS A 215 22.51 24.39 -22.51
N PRO A 216 22.93 24.83 -23.71
CA PRO A 216 23.63 26.10 -23.88
C PRO A 216 22.80 27.32 -23.46
N GLU A 217 21.49 27.32 -23.73
CA GLU A 217 20.59 28.41 -23.33
C GLU A 217 20.41 28.49 -21.81
N GLY A 218 20.22 27.34 -21.14
CA GLY A 218 20.15 27.26 -19.68
C GLY A 218 21.45 27.69 -19.00
N ILE A 219 22.60 27.27 -19.54
CA ILE A 219 23.93 27.71 -19.07
C ILE A 219 24.07 29.22 -19.17
N ALA A 220 23.72 29.80 -20.33
CA ALA A 220 23.83 31.25 -20.55
C ALA A 220 22.92 32.04 -19.59
N ALA A 221 21.69 31.58 -19.40
CA ALA A 221 20.74 32.19 -18.46
C ALA A 221 21.24 32.14 -17.01
N LEU A 222 21.77 31.00 -16.58
CA LEU A 222 22.36 30.83 -15.24
C LEU A 222 23.62 31.69 -15.04
N GLN A 223 24.52 31.72 -16.03
CA GLN A 223 25.74 32.53 -15.95
C GLN A 223 25.40 34.01 -15.77
N LYS A 224 24.45 34.51 -16.56
CA LYS A 224 23.96 35.89 -16.44
C LYS A 224 23.33 36.16 -15.06
N ALA A 225 22.49 35.24 -14.56
CA ALA A 225 21.85 35.39 -13.25
C ALA A 225 22.85 35.29 -12.09
N ALA A 226 23.96 34.57 -12.25
CA ALA A 226 24.98 34.36 -11.22
C ALA A 226 26.02 35.49 -11.14
N GLU A 227 26.01 36.47 -12.06
CA GLU A 227 26.95 37.59 -12.07
C GLU A 227 27.00 38.31 -10.70
N GLY A 228 28.20 38.48 -10.15
CA GLY A 228 28.42 39.15 -8.86
C GLY A 228 28.03 38.35 -7.61
N THR A 229 27.41 37.17 -7.75
CA THR A 229 27.00 36.35 -6.60
C THR A 229 28.13 35.51 -6.01
N GLY A 230 29.15 35.17 -6.81
CA GLY A 230 30.21 34.23 -6.45
C GLY A 230 29.80 32.74 -6.55
N ILE A 231 28.63 32.44 -7.12
CA ILE A 231 28.23 31.08 -7.49
C ILE A 231 28.83 30.75 -8.86
N GLU A 232 29.49 29.61 -8.98
CA GLU A 232 30.14 29.18 -10.22
C GLU A 232 29.24 28.24 -11.02
N ILE A 233 28.98 28.57 -12.27
CA ILE A 233 28.29 27.68 -13.22
C ILE A 233 29.35 26.84 -13.92
N VAL A 234 29.25 25.51 -13.81
CA VAL A 234 30.24 24.56 -14.30
C VAL A 234 29.62 23.67 -15.38
N PRO A 235 29.75 24.03 -16.66
CA PRO A 235 29.44 23.15 -17.78
C PRO A 235 30.38 21.95 -17.83
N PHE A 236 29.86 20.76 -18.14
CA PHE A 236 30.66 19.54 -18.34
C PHE A 236 30.06 18.63 -19.43
N PRO A 237 30.85 17.68 -19.98
CA PRO A 237 30.39 16.82 -21.07
C PRO A 237 29.15 15.99 -20.73
N THR A 238 28.17 15.99 -21.64
CA THR A 238 26.95 15.19 -21.53
C THR A 238 27.25 13.70 -21.51
N LYS A 239 26.83 13.00 -20.46
CA LYS A 239 27.10 11.56 -20.27
C LYS A 239 26.14 10.97 -19.25
N TYR A 240 25.34 9.96 -19.61
CA TYR A 240 24.43 9.35 -18.66
C TYR A 240 25.14 8.28 -17.80
N PRO A 241 24.96 8.20 -16.47
CA PRO A 241 24.10 9.03 -15.59
C PRO A 241 24.90 10.05 -14.77
N SER A 242 25.50 11.07 -15.40
CA SER A 242 26.21 12.18 -14.76
C SER A 242 25.38 12.92 -13.70
N GLY A 243 24.05 12.87 -13.81
CA GLY A 243 23.12 13.50 -12.87
C GLY A 243 22.97 12.76 -11.54
N GLY A 244 23.53 11.55 -11.40
CA GLY A 244 23.61 10.85 -10.12
C GLY A 244 24.41 11.66 -9.10
N GLU A 245 23.96 11.71 -7.85
CA GLU A 245 24.59 12.56 -6.81
C GLU A 245 26.08 12.25 -6.63
N LYS A 246 26.45 10.97 -6.56
CA LYS A 246 27.85 10.54 -6.42
C LYS A 246 28.67 10.86 -7.69
N GLN A 247 28.10 10.64 -8.87
CA GLN A 247 28.74 10.92 -10.15
C GLN A 247 29.00 12.42 -10.33
N LEU A 248 28.01 13.27 -10.06
CA LEU A 248 28.16 14.71 -10.17
C LEU A 248 29.24 15.26 -9.22
N ILE A 249 29.28 14.75 -7.99
CA ILE A 249 30.33 15.10 -7.03
C ILE A 249 31.72 14.77 -7.59
N GLN A 250 31.88 13.58 -8.16
CA GLN A 250 33.14 13.16 -8.78
C GLN A 250 33.51 14.05 -9.97
N ILE A 251 32.57 14.35 -10.87
CA ILE A 251 32.81 15.22 -12.02
C ILE A 251 33.31 16.61 -11.61
N LEU A 252 32.66 17.21 -10.59
CA LEU A 252 32.94 18.59 -10.20
C LEU A 252 34.14 18.74 -9.26
N THR A 253 34.45 17.70 -8.47
CA THR A 253 35.44 17.81 -7.38
C THR A 253 36.57 16.79 -7.45
N GLY A 254 36.40 15.72 -8.22
CA GLY A 254 37.32 14.57 -8.25
C GLY A 254 37.25 13.67 -7.01
N LYS A 255 36.37 13.98 -6.04
CA LYS A 255 36.16 13.16 -4.83
C LYS A 255 35.09 12.10 -5.08
N GLU A 256 35.24 10.94 -4.44
CA GLU A 256 34.23 9.87 -4.47
C GLU A 256 33.56 9.74 -3.10
N VAL A 257 32.24 9.48 -3.10
CA VAL A 257 31.50 9.20 -1.87
C VAL A 257 31.62 7.71 -1.56
N PRO A 258 32.14 7.31 -0.39
CA PRO A 258 32.34 5.90 -0.06
C PRO A 258 31.01 5.12 -0.02
N ALA A 259 31.10 3.80 -0.20
CA ALA A 259 29.97 2.89 -0.05
C ALA A 259 29.32 3.06 1.34
N GLY A 260 27.99 3.15 1.39
CA GLY A 260 27.23 3.42 2.62
C GLY A 260 27.42 4.82 3.24
N GLY A 261 28.34 5.64 2.74
CA GLY A 261 28.57 7.01 3.22
C GLY A 261 27.63 8.03 2.58
N LEU A 262 27.51 9.20 3.22
CA LEU A 262 26.75 10.34 2.72
C LEU A 262 27.69 11.39 2.12
N PRO A 263 27.25 12.19 1.13
CA PRO A 263 28.02 13.33 0.62
C PRO A 263 28.53 14.28 1.72
N ALA A 264 27.74 14.45 2.79
CA ALA A 264 28.11 15.28 3.93
C ALA A 264 29.37 14.77 4.66
N ASP A 265 29.68 13.47 4.58
CA ASP A 265 30.87 12.87 5.20
C ASP A 265 32.18 13.31 4.53
N ILE A 266 32.12 13.75 3.26
CA ILE A 266 33.26 14.31 2.53
C ILE A 266 33.18 15.84 2.39
N GLY A 267 32.31 16.47 3.20
CA GLY A 267 32.13 17.91 3.25
C GLY A 267 31.34 18.48 2.07
N ILE A 268 30.40 17.72 1.49
CA ILE A 268 29.64 18.16 0.32
C ILE A 268 28.13 18.03 0.56
N VAL A 269 27.37 19.04 0.16
CA VAL A 269 25.90 18.96 0.08
C VAL A 269 25.48 19.20 -1.37
N CYS A 270 24.65 18.30 -1.90
CA CYS A 270 24.13 18.42 -3.26
C CYS A 270 22.61 18.63 -3.24
N GLN A 271 22.08 19.59 -4.01
CA GLN A 271 20.65 19.88 -4.08
C GLN A 271 20.21 20.08 -5.54
N ASN A 272 19.07 19.54 -5.95
CA ASN A 272 18.53 19.81 -7.29
C ASN A 272 18.07 21.28 -7.43
N ILE A 273 18.25 21.86 -8.62
CA ILE A 273 17.91 23.26 -8.92
C ILE A 273 16.41 23.58 -8.75
N GLY A 274 15.52 22.65 -9.12
CA GLY A 274 14.09 22.79 -8.86
C GLY A 274 13.80 22.86 -7.36
N THR A 275 14.51 22.06 -6.56
CA THR A 275 14.35 22.11 -5.10
C THR A 275 14.86 23.43 -4.51
N ALA A 276 15.96 23.98 -5.02
CA ALA A 276 16.43 25.31 -4.62
C ALA A 276 15.40 26.40 -4.94
N THR A 277 14.76 26.32 -6.11
CA THR A 277 13.68 27.21 -6.52
C THR A 277 12.47 27.11 -5.58
N ALA A 278 12.06 25.90 -5.22
CA ALA A 278 10.98 25.68 -4.25
C ALA A 278 11.30 26.27 -2.86
N ILE A 279 12.57 26.17 -2.42
CA ILE A 279 13.04 26.79 -1.17
C ILE A 279 12.95 28.31 -1.26
N TYR A 280 13.38 28.90 -2.37
CA TYR A 280 13.24 30.33 -2.61
C TYR A 280 11.78 30.79 -2.52
N ARG A 281 10.86 30.09 -3.20
CA ARG A 281 9.42 30.39 -3.15
C ARG A 281 8.84 30.29 -1.74
N ALA A 282 9.18 29.23 -1.00
CA ALA A 282 8.71 29.06 0.38
C ALA A 282 9.22 30.14 1.33
N ILE A 283 10.47 30.57 1.20
CA ILE A 283 11.05 31.55 2.13
C ILE A 283 10.67 32.98 1.75
N CYS A 284 10.83 33.36 0.49
CA CYS A 284 10.64 34.75 0.06
C CYS A 284 9.19 35.11 -0.24
N PHE A 285 8.32 34.14 -0.52
CA PHE A 285 6.90 34.39 -0.81
C PHE A 285 5.93 33.67 0.14
N GLY A 286 6.42 32.73 0.96
CA GLY A 286 5.54 31.92 1.82
C GLY A 286 4.73 30.90 1.02
N GLU A 287 5.19 30.54 -0.18
CA GLU A 287 4.52 29.60 -1.09
C GLU A 287 5.04 28.17 -0.81
N PRO A 288 4.23 27.26 -0.22
CA PRO A 288 4.65 25.87 0.00
C PRO A 288 4.80 25.11 -1.32
N LEU A 289 5.41 23.91 -1.27
CA LEU A 289 5.56 23.09 -2.48
C LEU A 289 4.21 22.48 -2.90
N ILE A 290 3.52 23.18 -3.80
CA ILE A 290 2.20 22.82 -4.33
C ILE A 290 2.16 22.60 -5.84
N SER A 291 3.20 23.01 -6.56
CA SER A 291 3.35 22.79 -7.98
C SER A 291 4.78 22.36 -8.32
N ARG A 292 4.95 21.79 -9.51
CA ARG A 292 6.27 21.53 -10.09
C ARG A 292 6.22 21.64 -11.60
N ILE A 293 7.40 21.80 -12.21
CA ILE A 293 7.53 21.64 -13.65
C ILE A 293 7.59 20.15 -13.98
N THR A 294 6.81 19.75 -14.97
CA THR A 294 6.72 18.38 -15.48
C THR A 294 6.73 18.39 -17.01
N THR A 295 7.64 17.62 -17.61
CA THR A 295 7.74 17.42 -19.06
C THR A 295 6.67 16.43 -19.52
N ILE A 296 5.93 16.75 -20.58
CA ILE A 296 5.05 15.80 -21.29
C ILE A 296 5.54 15.72 -22.73
N THR A 297 5.98 14.54 -23.18
CA THR A 297 6.69 14.41 -24.46
C THR A 297 6.58 13.01 -25.06
N GLY A 298 7.11 12.84 -26.28
CA GLY A 298 7.03 11.63 -27.10
C GLY A 298 6.11 11.83 -28.30
N GLU A 299 6.31 11.06 -29.36
CA GLU A 299 5.62 11.18 -30.65
C GLU A 299 4.12 10.93 -30.57
N ALA A 300 3.65 10.22 -29.53
CA ALA A 300 2.21 10.05 -29.30
C ALA A 300 1.53 11.33 -28.77
N CYS A 301 2.30 12.35 -28.38
CA CYS A 301 1.79 13.68 -28.04
C CYS A 301 1.96 14.62 -29.25
N SER A 302 0.87 15.22 -29.72
CA SER A 302 0.96 16.23 -30.79
C SER A 302 1.56 17.56 -30.33
N GLN A 303 1.57 17.82 -29.02
CA GLN A 303 2.07 19.05 -28.42
C GLN A 303 3.02 18.78 -27.25
N PRO A 304 4.20 18.19 -27.49
CA PRO A 304 5.19 17.95 -26.44
C PRO A 304 5.68 19.29 -25.85
N ARG A 305 5.67 19.43 -24.52
CA ARG A 305 6.10 20.65 -23.83
C ARG A 305 6.31 20.43 -22.33
N ASN A 306 6.69 21.49 -21.63
CA ASN A 306 6.79 21.53 -20.18
C ASN A 306 5.63 22.30 -19.56
N TYR A 307 5.02 21.72 -18.53
CA TYR A 307 3.93 22.34 -17.80
C TYR A 307 4.32 22.68 -16.36
N GLU A 308 3.85 23.80 -15.84
CA GLU A 308 3.73 24.02 -14.40
C GLU A 308 2.44 23.37 -13.91
N VAL A 309 2.59 22.30 -13.13
CA VAL A 309 1.51 21.38 -12.76
C VAL A 309 1.28 21.43 -11.25
N LEU A 310 0.02 21.56 -10.84
CA LEU A 310 -0.37 21.39 -9.45
C LEU A 310 -0.16 19.93 -9.00
N LEU A 311 0.43 19.72 -7.83
CA LEU A 311 0.59 18.38 -7.27
C LEU A 311 -0.79 17.72 -7.12
N GLY A 312 -0.87 16.42 -7.38
CA GLY A 312 -2.12 15.68 -7.36
C GLY A 312 -2.93 15.73 -8.65
N THR A 313 -2.50 16.51 -9.65
CA THR A 313 -3.11 16.50 -10.99
C THR A 313 -3.00 15.11 -11.61
N PRO A 314 -4.11 14.49 -12.06
CA PRO A 314 -4.05 13.21 -12.77
C PRO A 314 -3.24 13.32 -14.06
N VAL A 315 -2.46 12.28 -14.40
CA VAL A 315 -1.70 12.23 -15.67
C VAL A 315 -2.62 12.42 -16.88
N GLN A 316 -3.83 11.86 -16.85
CA GLN A 316 -4.82 12.01 -17.92
C GLN A 316 -5.08 13.47 -18.28
N PHE A 317 -5.19 14.36 -17.29
CA PHE A 317 -5.47 15.78 -17.50
C PHE A 317 -4.37 16.47 -18.34
N LEU A 318 -3.11 16.05 -18.19
CA LEU A 318 -1.99 16.57 -18.97
C LEU A 318 -1.90 15.95 -20.37
N LEU A 319 -2.27 14.67 -20.49
CA LEU A 319 -2.32 13.97 -21.77
C LEU A 319 -3.39 14.58 -22.68
N ASP A 320 -4.56 14.91 -22.13
CA ASP A 320 -5.65 15.57 -22.87
C ASP A 320 -5.20 16.92 -23.44
N GLN A 321 -4.46 17.70 -22.66
CA GLN A 321 -3.92 18.99 -23.09
C GLN A 321 -2.79 18.89 -24.12
N SER A 322 -2.04 17.78 -24.09
CA SER A 322 -0.90 17.56 -24.98
C SER A 322 -1.30 16.90 -26.31
N GLY A 323 -2.61 16.71 -26.53
CA GLY A 323 -3.17 16.05 -27.70
C GLY A 323 -2.62 14.64 -27.86
N PHE A 324 -2.65 13.88 -26.76
CA PHE A 324 -2.19 12.49 -26.68
C PHE A 324 -3.06 11.55 -27.53
N LYS A 325 -2.40 10.67 -28.27
CA LYS A 325 -3.03 9.63 -29.09
C LYS A 325 -2.64 8.26 -28.57
N LYS A 326 -3.60 7.57 -27.95
CA LYS A 326 -3.37 6.26 -27.33
C LYS A 326 -2.87 5.22 -28.32
N ASP A 327 -3.40 5.19 -29.54
CA ASP A 327 -3.07 4.20 -30.57
C ASP A 327 -1.63 4.34 -31.08
N ASP A 328 -1.06 5.56 -30.99
CA ASP A 328 0.32 5.84 -31.40
C ASP A 328 1.32 5.56 -30.25
N CYS A 329 0.84 5.31 -29.04
CA CYS A 329 1.66 5.15 -27.84
C CYS A 329 1.87 3.68 -27.49
N ILE A 330 3.13 3.24 -27.47
CA ILE A 330 3.43 1.84 -27.11
C ILE A 330 3.24 1.56 -25.62
N ARG A 331 3.62 2.51 -24.76
CA ARG A 331 3.41 2.48 -23.30
C ARG A 331 3.66 3.84 -22.69
N LEU A 332 2.90 4.22 -21.67
CA LEU A 332 3.17 5.44 -20.91
C LEU A 332 4.25 5.19 -19.86
N VAL A 333 5.22 6.09 -19.75
CA VAL A 333 6.32 5.99 -18.79
C VAL A 333 6.32 7.22 -17.88
N MET A 334 6.33 7.02 -16.57
CA MET A 334 6.62 8.10 -15.62
C MET A 334 8.12 8.17 -15.37
N GLY A 335 8.71 9.33 -15.64
CA GLY A 335 10.16 9.55 -15.69
C GLY A 335 10.74 9.41 -17.10
N GLY A 336 12.05 9.13 -17.18
CA GLY A 336 12.75 8.91 -18.45
C GLY A 336 12.80 7.45 -18.86
N PRO A 337 13.29 7.13 -20.07
CA PRO A 337 13.35 5.77 -20.58
C PRO A 337 14.32 4.85 -19.81
N MET A 338 15.27 5.42 -19.05
CA MET A 338 16.29 4.62 -18.34
C MET A 338 15.83 4.20 -16.94
N MET A 339 15.48 5.15 -16.07
CA MET A 339 15.09 4.91 -14.68
C MET A 339 13.58 4.86 -14.46
N GLY A 340 12.79 5.40 -15.39
CA GLY A 340 11.33 5.46 -15.28
C GLY A 340 10.64 4.09 -15.27
N TYR A 341 9.33 4.11 -15.06
CA TYR A 341 8.51 2.90 -15.03
C TYR A 341 7.21 3.10 -15.81
N THR A 342 6.65 1.98 -16.29
CA THR A 342 5.43 2.00 -17.08
C THR A 342 4.23 2.29 -16.19
N LEU A 343 3.40 3.26 -16.59
CA LEU A 343 2.12 3.52 -15.97
C LEU A 343 1.08 2.53 -16.52
N GLN A 344 0.34 1.91 -15.62
CA GLN A 344 -0.79 1.03 -15.97
C GLN A 344 -2.09 1.81 -16.18
N ASP A 345 -2.18 2.98 -15.54
CA ASP A 345 -3.39 3.80 -15.50
C ASP A 345 -3.00 5.29 -15.53
N THR A 346 -3.81 6.10 -16.21
CA THR A 346 -3.60 7.55 -16.39
C THR A 346 -4.23 8.38 -15.27
N ALA A 347 -5.04 7.78 -14.39
CA ALA A 347 -5.57 8.43 -13.19
C ALA A 347 -4.52 8.66 -12.10
N VAL A 348 -3.31 8.07 -12.25
CA VAL A 348 -2.18 8.27 -11.35
C VAL A 348 -1.84 9.76 -11.25
N PRO A 349 -1.66 10.32 -10.03
CA PRO A 349 -1.35 11.74 -9.87
C PRO A 349 0.12 12.08 -10.10
N ILE A 350 0.37 13.31 -10.57
CA ILE A 350 1.68 13.97 -10.52
C ILE A 350 2.02 14.31 -9.07
N VAL A 351 3.18 13.87 -8.58
CA VAL A 351 3.65 14.14 -7.22
C VAL A 351 4.98 14.89 -7.22
N LYS A 352 5.52 15.21 -6.04
CA LYS A 352 6.78 15.95 -5.85
C LYS A 352 7.97 15.37 -6.63
N THR A 353 7.95 14.10 -7.01
CA THR A 353 9.02 13.41 -7.75
C THR A 353 8.69 13.14 -9.23
N SER A 354 7.51 13.52 -9.73
CA SER A 354 7.06 13.31 -11.11
C SER A 354 7.57 14.38 -12.09
N ASN A 355 8.81 14.25 -12.58
CA ASN A 355 9.43 15.22 -13.49
C ASN A 355 9.03 15.08 -14.96
N CYS A 356 8.60 13.90 -15.39
CA CYS A 356 8.29 13.62 -16.80
C CYS A 356 7.17 12.57 -16.91
N VAL A 357 6.32 12.72 -17.92
CA VAL A 357 5.50 11.65 -18.49
C VAL A 357 5.88 11.52 -19.97
N LEU A 358 6.43 10.37 -20.33
CA LEU A 358 6.85 10.04 -21.67
C LEU A 358 5.79 9.13 -22.33
N ALA A 359 5.32 9.54 -23.50
CA ALA A 359 4.37 8.83 -24.34
C ALA A 359 5.03 8.52 -25.70
N PRO A 360 5.94 7.54 -25.75
CA PRO A 360 6.75 7.27 -26.92
C PRO A 360 5.98 6.42 -27.94
N SER A 361 6.32 6.60 -29.21
CA SER A 361 5.90 5.67 -30.27
C SER A 361 6.71 4.36 -30.23
N VAL A 362 6.28 3.39 -31.04
CA VAL A 362 7.07 2.16 -31.30
C VAL A 362 8.42 2.49 -31.94
N ALA A 363 8.52 3.56 -32.72
CA ALA A 363 9.78 3.96 -33.37
C ALA A 363 10.76 4.58 -32.36
N GLU A 364 10.25 5.38 -31.42
CA GLU A 364 11.06 6.01 -30.37
C GLU A 364 11.55 5.03 -29.33
N LEU A 365 10.70 4.07 -28.92
CA LEU A 365 11.02 3.12 -27.86
C LEU A 365 10.56 1.71 -28.25
N PRO A 366 11.23 1.08 -29.23
CA PRO A 366 10.84 -0.25 -29.71
C PRO A 366 10.92 -1.29 -28.58
N PRO A 367 10.06 -2.33 -28.61
CA PRO A 367 10.16 -3.44 -27.68
C PRO A 367 11.57 -4.05 -27.73
N PRO A 368 12.21 -4.28 -26.58
CA PRO A 368 13.50 -4.94 -26.57
C PRO A 368 13.36 -6.35 -27.15
N PRO A 369 14.33 -6.83 -27.96
CA PRO A 369 14.35 -8.22 -28.39
C PRO A 369 14.35 -9.17 -27.19
N PRO A 370 13.87 -10.41 -27.35
CA PRO A 370 13.90 -11.41 -26.29
C PRO A 370 15.31 -11.58 -25.71
N ALA A 371 15.41 -11.67 -24.38
CA ALA A 371 16.68 -11.86 -23.70
C ALA A 371 17.32 -13.19 -24.14
N GLN A 372 18.58 -13.12 -24.55
CA GLN A 372 19.39 -14.26 -24.95
C GLN A 372 20.35 -14.68 -23.83
N ALA A 373 21.01 -15.83 -23.99
CA ALA A 373 22.02 -16.29 -23.06
C ALA A 373 23.18 -15.28 -22.95
N CYS A 374 23.68 -15.07 -21.73
CA CYS A 374 24.82 -14.19 -21.49
C CYS A 374 26.09 -14.76 -22.15
N ILE A 375 26.65 -14.03 -23.10
CA ILE A 375 27.90 -14.38 -23.82
C ILE A 375 29.17 -13.96 -23.09
N ARG A 376 29.04 -13.42 -21.87
CA ARG A 376 30.13 -12.96 -21.00
C ARG A 376 31.05 -11.90 -21.61
N CYS A 377 30.53 -10.98 -22.43
CA CYS A 377 31.33 -9.97 -23.14
C CYS A 377 32.01 -8.89 -22.27
N GLY A 378 31.61 -8.70 -21.02
CA GLY A 378 32.20 -7.68 -20.12
C GLY A 378 31.65 -6.26 -20.25
N MET A 379 30.96 -5.91 -21.35
CA MET A 379 30.43 -4.56 -21.63
C MET A 379 29.60 -3.97 -20.49
N CYS A 380 28.82 -4.79 -19.78
CA CYS A 380 28.01 -4.35 -18.65
C CYS A 380 28.84 -3.81 -17.47
N ALA A 381 30.05 -4.34 -17.25
CA ALA A 381 30.97 -3.87 -16.22
C ALA A 381 31.64 -2.57 -16.65
N GLU A 382 32.10 -2.49 -17.91
CA GLU A 382 32.69 -1.29 -18.49
C GLU A 382 31.71 -0.10 -18.47
N ALA A 383 30.42 -0.35 -18.72
CA ALA A 383 29.39 0.69 -18.70
C ALA A 383 28.91 1.07 -17.28
N CYS A 384 29.28 0.31 -16.24
CA CYS A 384 28.76 0.54 -14.89
C CYS A 384 29.39 1.78 -14.25
N PRO A 385 28.63 2.86 -13.95
CA PRO A 385 29.18 4.10 -13.41
C PRO A 385 29.54 4.03 -11.92
N VAL A 386 29.35 2.87 -11.29
CA VAL A 386 29.68 2.57 -9.89
C VAL A 386 30.71 1.44 -9.82
N SER A 387 31.30 1.06 -10.96
CA SER A 387 32.35 0.03 -11.04
C SER A 387 31.97 -1.32 -10.41
N LEU A 388 30.68 -1.69 -10.45
CA LEU A 388 30.20 -3.00 -10.01
C LEU A 388 30.48 -4.07 -11.07
N LEU A 389 30.17 -5.33 -10.74
CA LEU A 389 30.27 -6.48 -11.65
C LEU A 389 28.88 -7.03 -12.03
N PRO A 390 28.09 -6.33 -12.88
CA PRO A 390 26.72 -6.74 -13.22
C PRO A 390 26.61 -8.18 -13.72
N GLN A 391 27.58 -8.65 -14.52
CA GLN A 391 27.57 -10.03 -15.01
C GLN A 391 27.53 -11.06 -13.88
N GLN A 392 28.33 -10.89 -12.82
CA GLN A 392 28.35 -11.81 -11.69
C GLN A 392 27.07 -11.69 -10.85
N MET A 393 26.69 -10.44 -10.55
CA MET A 393 25.44 -10.15 -9.82
C MET A 393 24.21 -10.74 -10.53
N TYR A 394 24.18 -10.77 -11.86
CA TYR A 394 23.08 -11.36 -12.62
C TYR A 394 22.95 -12.87 -12.36
N TRP A 395 24.06 -13.61 -12.32
CA TRP A 395 24.02 -15.04 -12.02
C TRP A 395 23.55 -15.30 -10.60
N PHE A 396 24.03 -14.52 -9.61
CA PHE A 396 23.57 -14.63 -8.23
C PHE A 396 22.10 -14.26 -8.07
N ALA A 397 21.63 -13.20 -8.74
CA ALA A 397 20.22 -12.81 -8.77
C ALA A 397 19.34 -13.90 -9.37
N ARG A 398 19.76 -14.52 -10.47
CA ARG A 398 19.02 -15.64 -11.09
C ARG A 398 18.99 -16.88 -10.23
N ALA A 399 20.07 -17.15 -9.49
CA ALA A 399 20.16 -18.27 -8.57
C ALA A 399 19.52 -17.98 -7.20
N GLN A 400 18.98 -16.77 -6.98
CA GLN A 400 18.46 -16.30 -5.70
C GLN A 400 19.47 -16.38 -4.54
N GLU A 401 20.77 -16.23 -4.86
CA GLU A 401 21.87 -16.25 -3.89
C GLU A 401 22.04 -14.85 -3.26
N HIS A 402 21.12 -14.49 -2.36
CA HIS A 402 21.05 -13.16 -1.74
C HIS A 402 22.31 -12.76 -0.98
N GLU A 403 22.93 -13.67 -0.23
CA GLU A 403 24.18 -13.40 0.52
C GLU A 403 25.31 -12.95 -0.42
N LYS A 404 25.50 -13.64 -1.55
CA LYS A 404 26.53 -13.27 -2.53
C LYS A 404 26.22 -11.94 -3.20
N LEU A 405 24.96 -11.58 -3.39
CA LEU A 405 24.58 -10.27 -3.91
C LEU A 405 24.94 -9.15 -2.94
N GLU A 406 24.77 -9.37 -1.64
CA GLU A 406 25.21 -8.42 -0.60
C GLU A 406 26.75 -8.30 -0.60
N ASP A 407 27.46 -9.42 -0.69
CA ASP A 407 28.93 -9.45 -0.81
C ASP A 407 29.47 -8.72 -2.05
N HIS A 408 28.66 -8.60 -3.10
CA HIS A 408 28.96 -7.85 -4.33
C HIS A 408 28.32 -6.45 -4.36
N GLN A 409 27.99 -5.90 -3.19
CA GLN A 409 27.51 -4.54 -3.00
C GLN A 409 26.29 -4.20 -3.87
N LEU A 410 25.33 -5.14 -3.99
CA LEU A 410 24.09 -4.91 -4.75
C LEU A 410 23.39 -3.59 -4.36
N PHE A 411 23.45 -3.19 -3.09
CA PHE A 411 22.83 -1.95 -2.61
C PHE A 411 23.51 -0.66 -3.09
N ASP A 412 24.75 -0.70 -3.57
CA ASP A 412 25.40 0.44 -4.23
C ASP A 412 24.95 0.61 -5.69
N CYS A 413 24.29 -0.38 -6.29
CA CYS A 413 23.70 -0.26 -7.61
C CYS A 413 22.68 0.89 -7.62
N ILE A 414 22.87 1.90 -8.47
CA ILE A 414 21.95 3.05 -8.58
C ILE A 414 20.78 2.82 -9.53
N GLU A 415 20.64 1.60 -10.07
CA GLU A 415 19.53 1.20 -10.96
C GLU A 415 19.37 2.07 -12.22
N CYS A 416 20.49 2.60 -12.73
CA CYS A 416 20.52 3.51 -13.88
C CYS A 416 20.23 2.84 -15.23
N GLY A 417 20.28 1.52 -15.35
CA GLY A 417 20.00 0.84 -16.63
C GLY A 417 21.15 0.84 -17.64
N ALA A 418 22.28 1.51 -17.37
CA ALA A 418 23.41 1.56 -18.32
C ALA A 418 23.92 0.17 -18.72
N CYS A 419 23.99 -0.76 -17.76
CA CYS A 419 24.41 -2.14 -18.01
C CYS A 419 23.41 -2.94 -18.88
N SER A 420 22.11 -2.67 -18.74
CA SER A 420 21.06 -3.28 -19.57
C SER A 420 21.08 -2.72 -20.99
N TYR A 421 21.31 -1.41 -21.12
CA TYR A 421 21.37 -0.72 -22.42
C TYR A 421 22.47 -1.26 -23.33
N VAL A 422 23.68 -1.49 -22.78
CA VAL A 422 24.83 -1.98 -23.57
C VAL A 422 24.84 -3.50 -23.79
N CYS A 423 23.86 -4.24 -23.25
CA CYS A 423 23.90 -5.70 -23.28
C CYS A 423 23.54 -6.23 -24.67
N PRO A 424 24.48 -6.89 -25.41
CA PRO A 424 24.17 -7.43 -26.74
C PRO A 424 23.17 -8.59 -26.68
N SER A 425 23.05 -9.25 -25.53
CA SER A 425 22.09 -10.32 -25.28
C SER A 425 20.71 -9.81 -24.82
N ASN A 426 20.48 -8.49 -24.79
CA ASN A 426 19.21 -7.86 -24.35
C ASN A 426 18.75 -8.33 -22.95
N ILE A 427 19.68 -8.60 -22.04
CA ILE A 427 19.35 -9.06 -20.68
C ILE A 427 18.90 -7.86 -19.84
N PRO A 428 17.71 -7.90 -19.22
CA PRO A 428 17.21 -6.81 -18.39
C PRO A 428 17.83 -6.83 -16.98
N LEU A 429 19.16 -6.71 -16.90
CA LEU A 429 19.97 -6.79 -15.68
C LEU A 429 19.39 -5.98 -14.50
N VAL A 430 18.98 -4.73 -14.73
CA VAL A 430 18.45 -3.87 -13.66
C VAL A 430 17.14 -4.38 -13.07
N GLN A 431 16.29 -5.06 -13.86
CA GLN A 431 15.05 -5.65 -13.34
C GLN A 431 15.34 -6.76 -12.34
N TYR A 432 16.35 -7.61 -12.61
CA TYR A 432 16.82 -8.61 -11.66
C TYR A 432 17.35 -7.97 -10.37
N TYR A 433 18.15 -6.90 -10.47
CA TYR A 433 18.68 -6.22 -9.29
C TYR A 433 17.60 -5.56 -8.45
N ARG A 434 16.61 -4.92 -9.09
CA ARG A 434 15.45 -4.33 -8.39
C ARG A 434 14.67 -5.40 -7.64
N ALA A 435 14.39 -6.54 -8.29
CA ALA A 435 13.71 -7.67 -7.67
C ALA A 435 14.52 -8.21 -6.48
N SER A 436 15.81 -8.51 -6.65
CA SER A 436 16.65 -9.01 -5.56
C SER A 436 16.79 -8.02 -4.40
N LYS A 437 16.90 -6.72 -4.65
CA LYS A 437 16.89 -5.71 -3.56
C LYS A 437 15.56 -5.70 -2.81
N ALA A 438 14.44 -5.83 -3.51
CA ALA A 438 13.12 -5.88 -2.88
C ALA A 438 12.98 -7.13 -2.01
N GLU A 439 13.39 -8.30 -2.53
CA GLU A 439 13.41 -9.57 -1.80
C GLU A 439 14.28 -9.50 -0.54
N ILE A 440 15.50 -8.99 -0.64
CA ILE A 440 16.42 -8.85 0.50
C ILE A 440 15.83 -7.91 1.55
N ARG A 441 15.29 -6.75 1.14
CA ARG A 441 14.64 -5.82 2.08
C ARG A 441 13.43 -6.45 2.76
N GLN A 442 12.62 -7.22 2.03
CA GLN A 442 11.47 -7.92 2.58
C GLN A 442 11.92 -8.96 3.62
N ALA A 443 12.94 -9.77 3.30
CA ALA A 443 13.52 -10.75 4.23
C ALA A 443 14.07 -10.08 5.50
N GLN A 444 14.76 -8.94 5.37
CA GLN A 444 15.25 -8.16 6.51
C GLN A 444 14.10 -7.62 7.38
N GLN A 445 13.03 -7.09 6.77
CA GLN A 445 11.85 -6.62 7.50
C GLN A 445 11.15 -7.75 8.24
N ASP A 446 11.01 -8.92 7.62
CA ASP A 446 10.36 -10.07 8.23
C ASP A 446 11.21 -10.64 9.37
N LYS A 447 12.54 -10.63 9.25
CA LYS A 447 13.47 -10.92 10.35
C LYS A 447 13.27 -9.95 11.52
N ILE A 448 13.21 -8.64 11.28
CA ILE A 448 12.97 -7.63 12.33
C ILE A 448 11.61 -7.84 13.01
N LYS A 449 10.55 -8.14 12.24
CA LYS A 449 9.21 -8.43 12.79
C LYS A 449 9.21 -9.72 13.62
N ALA A 450 9.96 -10.74 13.19
CA ALA A 450 10.12 -12.00 13.91
C ALA A 450 10.85 -11.78 15.24
N GLU A 451 12.00 -11.09 15.23
CA GLU A 451 12.74 -10.68 16.43
C GLU A 451 11.86 -9.89 17.40
N ARG A 452 11.18 -8.83 16.92
CA ARG A 452 10.25 -8.03 17.75
C ARG A 452 9.08 -8.84 18.29
N SER A 453 8.64 -9.88 17.58
CA SER A 453 7.58 -10.77 18.06
C SER A 453 8.10 -11.74 19.11
N LYS A 454 9.34 -12.21 18.97
CA LYS A 454 10.07 -13.01 19.97
C LYS A 454 10.30 -12.21 21.26
N GLU A 455 10.80 -10.98 21.17
CA GLU A 455 10.95 -10.07 22.31
C GLU A 455 9.63 -9.86 23.07
N ARG A 456 8.53 -9.62 22.33
CA ARG A 456 7.19 -9.47 22.95
C ARG A 456 6.70 -10.75 23.61
N PHE A 457 7.03 -11.91 23.06
CA PHE A 457 6.68 -13.21 23.63
C PHE A 457 7.48 -13.46 24.91
N GLU A 458 8.80 -13.29 24.87
CA GLU A 458 9.71 -13.45 26.02
C GLU A 458 9.33 -12.49 27.16
N ALA A 459 9.05 -11.22 26.87
CA ALA A 459 8.59 -10.25 27.86
C ALA A 459 7.24 -10.65 28.50
N ARG A 460 6.32 -11.22 27.72
CA ARG A 460 5.04 -11.73 28.24
C ARG A 460 5.25 -12.95 29.14
N THR A 461 6.11 -13.88 28.73
CA THR A 461 6.43 -15.09 29.50
C THR A 461 7.09 -14.73 30.82
N ALA A 462 8.09 -13.84 30.81
CA ALA A 462 8.74 -13.35 32.02
C ALA A 462 7.76 -12.68 32.99
N ARG A 463 6.78 -11.90 32.49
CA ARG A 463 5.73 -11.32 33.34
C ARG A 463 4.84 -12.39 33.98
N LEU A 464 4.46 -13.42 33.22
CA LEU A 464 3.63 -14.52 33.75
C LEU A 464 4.39 -15.32 34.81
N GLU A 465 5.67 -15.61 34.59
CA GLU A 465 6.54 -16.29 35.56
C GLU A 465 6.72 -15.47 36.84
N GLN A 466 6.90 -14.14 36.74
CA GLN A 466 6.94 -13.26 37.90
C GLN A 466 5.62 -13.27 38.68
N GLU A 467 4.47 -13.16 38.00
CA GLU A 467 3.15 -13.23 38.65
C GLU A 467 2.91 -14.58 39.33
N GLU A 468 3.37 -15.69 38.74
CA GLU A 468 3.27 -17.02 39.32
C GLU A 468 4.19 -17.17 40.54
N ALA A 469 5.46 -16.76 40.44
CA ALA A 469 6.40 -16.74 41.54
C ALA A 469 5.91 -15.87 42.71
N GLU A 470 5.32 -14.70 42.44
CA GLU A 470 4.69 -13.87 43.47
C GLU A 470 3.48 -14.56 44.13
N LYS A 471 2.65 -15.25 43.36
CA LYS A 471 1.51 -16.02 43.88
C LYS A 471 1.99 -17.18 44.74
N GLU A 472 3.04 -17.89 44.32
CA GLU A 472 3.66 -18.96 45.09
C GLU A 472 4.32 -18.44 46.37
N ALA A 473 5.06 -17.34 46.31
CA ALA A 473 5.65 -16.69 47.48
C ALA A 473 4.56 -16.25 48.48
N LYS A 474 3.45 -15.65 48.00
CA LYS A 474 2.29 -15.30 48.84
C LYS A 474 1.63 -16.55 49.45
N ARG A 475 1.53 -17.67 48.73
CA ARG A 475 1.01 -18.95 49.25
C ARG A 475 1.94 -19.54 50.31
N ALA A 476 3.25 -19.58 50.05
CA ALA A 476 4.26 -20.05 50.99
C ALA A 476 4.29 -19.22 52.28
N ALA A 477 4.26 -17.88 52.16
CA ALA A 477 4.19 -16.97 53.30
C ALA A 477 2.91 -17.17 54.13
N ARG A 478 1.75 -17.40 53.49
CA ARG A 478 0.51 -17.74 54.20
C ARG A 478 0.59 -19.07 54.93
N LEU A 479 1.20 -20.08 54.32
CA LEU A 479 1.36 -21.40 54.91
C LEU A 479 2.33 -21.37 56.11
N GLN A 480 3.41 -20.59 55.99
CA GLN A 480 4.35 -20.33 57.08
C GLN A 480 3.68 -19.58 58.23
N ALA A 481 2.98 -18.47 57.94
CA ALA A 481 2.23 -17.73 58.95
C ALA A 481 1.14 -18.56 59.64
N ALA A 482 0.51 -19.52 58.93
CA ALA A 482 -0.42 -20.47 59.51
C ALA A 482 0.27 -21.48 60.44
N LYS A 483 1.45 -21.98 60.06
CA LYS A 483 2.29 -22.84 60.92
C LYS A 483 2.79 -22.09 62.15
N ASP A 484 3.23 -20.85 62.01
CA ASP A 484 3.71 -20.01 63.12
C ASP A 484 2.55 -19.68 64.08
N LYS A 485 1.35 -19.40 63.56
CA LYS A 485 0.13 -19.24 64.38
C LYS A 485 -0.30 -20.53 65.07
N ALA A 486 -0.17 -21.68 64.40
CA ALA A 486 -0.44 -22.97 65.02
C ALA A 486 0.57 -23.30 66.12
N ALA A 487 1.85 -22.98 65.92
CA ALA A 487 2.90 -23.12 66.94
C ALA A 487 2.68 -22.16 68.13
N ALA A 488 2.24 -20.92 67.88
CA ALA A 488 1.87 -19.97 68.91
C ALA A 488 0.58 -20.34 69.67
N ALA A 489 -0.33 -21.10 69.04
CA ALA A 489 -1.52 -21.65 69.71
C ALA A 489 -1.20 -22.85 70.62
N VAL A 490 -0.08 -23.55 70.39
CA VAL A 490 0.40 -24.63 71.27
C VAL A 490 1.13 -24.07 72.51
N SER A 491 1.59 -22.82 72.50
CA SER A 491 2.29 -22.19 73.62
C SER A 491 1.41 -21.34 74.55
N ASN A 492 0.09 -21.27 74.34
CA ASN A 492 -0.80 -20.49 75.21
C ASN A 492 -2.21 -21.12 75.37
N PRO A 493 -2.47 -21.91 76.44
CA PRO A 493 -3.67 -22.74 76.56
C PRO A 493 -4.85 -22.08 77.29
N ASP A 494 -5.05 -20.76 77.16
CA ASP A 494 -6.22 -20.11 77.78
C ASP A 494 -6.72 -18.92 76.95
N SER A 495 -7.56 -19.19 75.94
CA SER A 495 -8.46 -18.16 75.39
C SER A 495 -9.74 -18.80 74.84
N SER A 496 -10.85 -18.19 75.26
CA SER A 496 -12.22 -18.70 75.22
C SER A 496 -12.80 -18.87 73.82
N LYS A 497 -13.67 -19.88 73.67
CA LYS A 497 -14.49 -20.26 72.50
C LYS A 497 -15.36 -19.13 71.88
N THR A 498 -15.35 -17.92 72.45
CA THR A 498 -16.16 -16.77 72.05
C THR A 498 -15.55 -15.96 70.89
N ASP A 499 -14.22 -15.94 70.71
CA ASP A 499 -13.59 -15.09 69.68
C ASP A 499 -13.61 -15.71 68.27
N LEU A 500 -13.70 -17.04 68.18
CA LEU A 500 -13.74 -17.77 66.90
C LEU A 500 -15.09 -17.63 66.18
N ILE A 501 -16.18 -17.38 66.91
CA ILE A 501 -17.53 -17.22 66.36
C ILE A 501 -17.72 -15.78 65.85
N GLN A 502 -17.16 -14.78 66.54
CA GLN A 502 -17.21 -13.38 66.13
C GLN A 502 -16.44 -13.14 64.82
N ALA A 503 -15.25 -13.74 64.67
CA ALA A 503 -14.44 -13.64 63.45
C ALA A 503 -15.06 -14.35 62.22
N ALA A 504 -15.89 -15.37 62.43
CA ALA A 504 -16.65 -16.04 61.37
C ALA A 504 -17.84 -15.21 60.88
N ILE A 505 -18.48 -14.46 61.79
CA ILE A 505 -19.62 -13.58 61.47
C ILE A 505 -19.15 -12.34 60.68
N GLU A 506 -17.98 -11.76 61.01
CA GLU A 506 -17.39 -10.64 60.27
C GLU A 506 -16.94 -11.05 58.84
N ARG A 507 -16.44 -12.28 58.64
CA ARG A 507 -16.16 -12.82 57.30
C ARG A 507 -17.41 -12.98 56.42
N SER A 508 -18.58 -13.25 57.01
CA SER A 508 -19.83 -13.35 56.26
C SER A 508 -20.40 -11.98 55.88
N LYS A 509 -20.17 -10.96 56.72
CA LYS A 509 -20.59 -9.57 56.46
C LYS A 509 -19.71 -8.91 55.40
N ALA A 510 -18.40 -9.20 55.36
CA ALA A 510 -17.51 -8.73 54.30
C ALA A 510 -17.85 -9.30 52.91
N LYS A 511 -18.32 -10.56 52.83
CA LYS A 511 -18.75 -11.18 51.55
C LYS A 511 -20.07 -10.66 50.99
N LYS A 512 -20.89 -9.95 51.78
CA LYS A 512 -22.16 -9.36 51.33
C LYS A 512 -22.05 -7.89 50.91
N ALA A 513 -20.90 -7.24 51.13
CA ALA A 513 -20.68 -5.84 50.75
C ALA A 513 -20.17 -5.66 49.30
N ASP A 514 -19.67 -6.72 48.65
CA ASP A 514 -19.16 -6.70 47.26
C ASP A 514 -20.20 -7.11 46.19
N ALA A 515 -21.48 -7.26 46.56
CA ALA A 515 -22.54 -7.73 45.65
C ALA A 515 -23.22 -6.60 44.84
N ALA A 516 -22.51 -5.53 44.50
CA ALA A 516 -23.01 -4.42 43.69
C ALA A 516 -22.10 -4.12 42.49
N ASP A 517 -21.55 -5.17 41.84
CA ASP A 517 -20.85 -5.04 40.56
C ASP A 517 -21.80 -5.45 39.40
N PRO A 518 -22.14 -4.53 38.47
CA PRO A 518 -22.95 -4.84 37.28
C PRO A 518 -22.32 -5.91 36.35
N ALA A 519 -21.05 -6.29 36.56
CA ALA A 519 -20.44 -7.44 35.90
C ALA A 519 -21.04 -8.79 36.35
N HIS A 520 -21.52 -8.90 37.60
CA HIS A 520 -22.06 -10.14 38.13
C HIS A 520 -23.47 -10.45 37.59
N ASP A 521 -24.27 -9.42 37.33
CA ASP A 521 -25.58 -9.53 36.67
C ASP A 521 -25.45 -9.91 35.18
N ALA A 522 -24.38 -9.46 34.51
CA ALA A 522 -24.08 -9.86 33.14
C ALA A 522 -23.68 -11.35 33.03
N ILE A 523 -22.96 -11.86 34.04
CA ILE A 523 -22.56 -13.28 34.12
C ILE A 523 -23.78 -14.17 34.43
N ALA A 524 -24.65 -13.75 35.35
CA ALA A 524 -25.88 -14.49 35.67
C ALA A 524 -26.84 -14.58 34.46
N ARG A 525 -26.95 -13.52 33.64
CA ARG A 525 -27.76 -13.53 32.42
C ARG A 525 -27.12 -14.29 31.26
N ALA A 526 -25.79 -14.32 31.18
CA ALA A 526 -25.06 -15.16 30.21
C ALA A 526 -25.21 -16.67 30.53
N GLN A 527 -25.30 -17.03 31.81
CA GLN A 527 -25.64 -18.38 32.26
C GLN A 527 -27.09 -18.74 31.93
N ALA A 528 -28.04 -17.85 32.17
CA ALA A 528 -29.45 -18.06 31.79
C ALA A 528 -29.67 -18.21 30.27
N LYS A 529 -28.87 -17.53 29.44
CA LYS A 529 -28.86 -17.70 27.97
C LYS A 529 -28.34 -19.06 27.50
N ARG A 530 -27.55 -19.75 28.34
CA ARG A 530 -27.00 -21.08 28.07
C ARG A 530 -28.00 -22.21 28.39
N ASP A 531 -28.96 -21.93 29.28
CA ASP A 531 -29.97 -22.89 29.77
C ASP A 531 -31.31 -22.84 29.00
N GLY A 532 -31.37 -22.16 27.86
CA GLY A 532 -32.45 -22.31 26.87
C GLY A 532 -33.81 -21.71 27.24
N LYS A 533 -33.92 -20.88 28.29
CA LYS A 533 -35.14 -20.08 28.55
C LYS A 533 -35.03 -18.73 27.85
N VAL A 534 -35.68 -18.60 26.69
CA VAL A 534 -35.81 -17.31 25.98
C VAL A 534 -37.16 -16.70 26.36
N GLU A 535 -37.15 -15.70 27.23
CA GLU A 535 -38.20 -14.68 27.24
C GLU A 535 -37.72 -13.55 26.30
N GLU A 536 -38.54 -13.16 25.32
CA GLU A 536 -38.25 -12.03 24.45
C GLU A 536 -38.22 -10.73 25.27
N GLU A 537 -37.05 -10.08 25.28
CA GLU A 537 -36.83 -8.80 25.95
C GLU A 537 -37.68 -7.73 25.23
N THR A 538 -38.64 -7.12 25.92
CA THR A 538 -39.53 -6.12 25.32
C THR A 538 -38.73 -4.91 24.78
N PRO A 539 -39.19 -4.23 23.72
CA PRO A 539 -38.49 -3.06 23.16
C PRO A 539 -38.22 -1.96 24.20
N ALA A 540 -39.12 -1.77 25.17
CA ALA A 540 -38.93 -0.83 26.27
C ALA A 540 -37.78 -1.26 27.21
N ALA A 541 -37.71 -2.54 27.58
CA ALA A 541 -36.65 -3.08 28.45
C ALA A 541 -35.26 -3.01 27.79
N LYS A 542 -35.18 -3.22 26.48
CA LYS A 542 -33.93 -3.10 25.71
C LYS A 542 -33.45 -1.64 25.63
N THR A 543 -34.37 -0.68 25.51
CA THR A 543 -34.05 0.76 25.50
C THR A 543 -33.50 1.22 26.84
N GLU A 544 -34.16 0.85 27.95
CA GLU A 544 -33.72 1.18 29.31
C GLU A 544 -32.34 0.58 29.64
N ARG A 545 -32.10 -0.66 29.20
CA ARG A 545 -30.79 -1.31 29.34
C ARG A 545 -29.68 -0.60 28.57
N LEU A 546 -29.92 -0.20 27.32
CA LEU A 546 -28.94 0.53 26.52
C LEU A 546 -28.63 1.90 27.14
N GLN A 547 -29.64 2.59 27.67
CA GLN A 547 -29.44 3.86 28.40
C GLN A 547 -28.60 3.66 29.68
N LEU A 548 -28.84 2.60 30.46
CA LEU A 548 -28.03 2.28 31.64
C LEU A 548 -26.57 1.93 31.28
N LEU A 549 -26.35 1.24 30.17
CA LEU A 549 -25.02 0.92 29.67
C LEU A 549 -24.27 2.15 29.17
N ILE A 550 -24.96 3.08 28.49
CA ILE A 550 -24.40 4.38 28.08
C ILE A 550 -24.01 5.18 29.32
N ALA A 551 -24.89 5.33 30.31
CA ALA A 551 -24.60 6.06 31.55
C ALA A 551 -23.41 5.45 32.34
N SER A 552 -23.25 4.13 32.30
CA SER A 552 -22.09 3.43 32.89
C SER A 552 -20.79 3.66 32.10
N ALA A 553 -20.88 3.65 30.76
CA ALA A 553 -19.76 3.95 29.87
C ALA A 553 -19.28 5.41 29.99
N GLU A 554 -20.20 6.36 30.13
CA GLU A 554 -19.89 7.79 30.36
C GLU A 554 -19.14 7.99 31.68
N ARG A 555 -19.59 7.37 32.79
CA ARG A 555 -18.87 7.44 34.07
C ARG A 555 -17.46 6.87 33.98
N ARG A 556 -17.28 5.78 33.24
CA ARG A 556 -15.96 5.16 33.01
C ARG A 556 -15.08 6.04 32.14
N LEU A 557 -15.65 6.71 31.15
CA LEU A 557 -14.94 7.66 30.29
C LEU A 557 -14.45 8.87 31.10
N THR A 558 -15.29 9.45 31.96
CA THR A 558 -14.91 10.55 32.83
C THR A 558 -13.75 10.15 33.76
N SER A 559 -13.85 8.99 34.42
CA SER A 559 -12.76 8.48 35.28
C SER A 559 -11.47 8.18 34.51
N ALA A 560 -11.57 7.69 33.26
CA ALA A 560 -10.40 7.44 32.41
C ALA A 560 -9.73 8.75 31.96
N ARG A 561 -10.51 9.78 31.64
CA ARG A 561 -10.00 11.12 31.27
C ARG A 561 -9.34 11.83 32.47
N GLU A 562 -9.92 11.72 33.67
CA GLU A 562 -9.31 12.24 34.91
C GLU A 562 -7.97 11.57 35.21
N LYS A 563 -7.88 10.24 35.06
CA LYS A 563 -6.62 9.50 35.24
C LYS A 563 -5.58 9.87 34.18
N LEU A 564 -5.99 10.11 32.94
CA LEU A 564 -5.11 10.59 31.88
C LEU A 564 -4.58 12.00 32.17
N ALA A 565 -5.42 12.90 32.70
CA ALA A 565 -5.01 14.24 33.10
C ALA A 565 -3.99 14.20 34.24
N LEU A 566 -4.25 13.41 35.29
CA LEU A 566 -3.31 13.22 36.40
C LEU A 566 -1.97 12.60 35.93
N ALA A 567 -2.02 11.62 35.02
CA ALA A 567 -0.81 10.99 34.48
C ALA A 567 0.03 11.94 33.62
N LYS A 568 -0.61 12.88 32.91
CA LYS A 568 0.08 13.92 32.13
C LYS A 568 0.75 14.96 33.03
N GLU A 569 0.13 15.33 34.15
CA GLU A 569 0.72 16.26 35.12
C GLU A 569 1.90 15.66 35.89
N GLN A 570 1.89 14.34 36.12
CA GLN A 570 2.94 13.64 36.89
C GLN A 570 4.10 13.11 36.04
N GLY A 571 4.09 13.28 34.71
CA GLY A 571 5.20 12.93 33.82
C GLY A 571 5.57 11.44 33.76
N GLY A 572 4.60 10.53 33.98
CA GLY A 572 4.87 9.08 34.08
C GLY A 572 4.71 8.28 32.77
N GLU A 573 5.41 7.14 32.66
CA GLU A 573 5.36 6.17 31.53
C GLU A 573 3.96 5.57 31.23
N SER A 574 2.94 5.86 32.04
CA SER A 574 1.57 5.30 31.90
C SER A 574 0.62 6.16 31.05
N VAL A 575 1.05 7.30 30.50
CA VAL A 575 0.20 8.21 29.71
C VAL A 575 -0.38 7.51 28.47
N GLU A 576 0.41 6.70 27.76
CA GLU A 576 -0.05 5.97 26.56
C GLU A 576 -1.10 4.90 26.90
N ALA A 577 -0.95 4.22 28.05
CA ALA A 577 -1.90 3.22 28.51
C ALA A 577 -3.26 3.84 28.87
N PHE A 578 -3.25 4.99 29.54
CA PHE A 578 -4.48 5.71 29.86
C PHE A 578 -5.11 6.36 28.62
N ALA A 579 -4.32 6.86 27.67
CA ALA A 579 -4.82 7.39 26.39
C ALA A 579 -5.53 6.28 25.59
N THR A 580 -4.93 5.09 25.52
CA THR A 580 -5.54 3.91 24.88
C THR A 580 -6.83 3.47 25.58
N ALA A 581 -6.91 3.59 26.91
CA ALA A 581 -8.10 3.27 27.69
C ALA A 581 -9.25 4.27 27.45
N VAL A 582 -8.93 5.56 27.28
CA VAL A 582 -9.90 6.60 26.89
C VAL A 582 -10.49 6.28 25.53
N ILE A 583 -9.66 6.07 24.50
CA ILE A 583 -10.10 5.75 23.13
C ILE A 583 -11.02 4.51 23.11
N LYS A 584 -10.60 3.42 23.78
CA LYS A 584 -11.43 2.19 23.85
C LYS A 584 -12.77 2.38 24.56
N THR A 585 -12.87 3.35 25.47
CA THR A 585 -14.11 3.63 26.20
C THR A 585 -15.02 4.57 25.38
N GLU A 586 -14.43 5.50 24.61
CA GLU A 586 -15.12 6.34 23.63
C GLU A 586 -15.73 5.50 22.50
N ASP A 587 -14.95 4.58 21.91
CA ASP A 587 -15.44 3.67 20.86
C ASP A 587 -16.64 2.84 21.34
N LYS A 588 -16.60 2.37 22.60
CA LYS A 588 -17.70 1.64 23.21
C LYS A 588 -18.93 2.51 23.46
N LEU A 589 -18.74 3.77 23.85
CA LEU A 589 -19.82 4.72 24.02
C LEU A 589 -20.51 4.99 22.69
N ILE A 590 -19.75 5.25 21.63
CA ILE A 590 -20.25 5.49 20.27
C ILE A 590 -21.04 4.27 19.76
N ALA A 591 -20.51 3.06 19.97
CA ALA A 591 -21.20 1.83 19.57
C ALA A 591 -22.55 1.66 20.30
N LEU A 592 -22.60 1.91 21.62
CA LEU A 592 -23.83 1.82 22.40
C LEU A 592 -24.86 2.90 22.03
N GLN A 593 -24.41 4.13 21.74
CA GLN A 593 -25.26 5.21 21.27
C GLN A 593 -25.85 4.92 19.88
N LYS A 594 -25.04 4.35 18.98
CA LYS A 594 -25.50 3.89 17.67
C LYS A 594 -26.54 2.77 17.80
N GLU A 595 -26.31 1.79 18.67
CA GLU A 595 -27.24 0.68 18.91
C GLU A 595 -28.58 1.17 19.51
N LEU A 596 -28.56 2.20 20.38
CA LEU A 596 -29.76 2.85 20.90
C LEU A 596 -30.53 3.59 19.80
N ALA A 597 -29.82 4.34 18.93
CA ALA A 597 -30.43 5.07 17.83
C ALA A 597 -31.10 4.14 16.81
N GLU A 598 -30.43 3.04 16.43
CA GLU A 598 -30.99 2.01 15.55
C GLU A 598 -32.22 1.34 16.17
N HIS A 599 -32.21 1.08 17.47
CA HIS A 599 -33.35 0.51 18.19
C HIS A 599 -34.55 1.46 18.28
N GLN A 600 -34.31 2.76 18.50
CA GLN A 600 -35.36 3.78 18.52
C GLN A 600 -35.97 3.99 17.13
N ALA A 601 -35.15 3.98 16.07
CA ALA A 601 -35.60 4.08 14.69
C ALA A 601 -36.46 2.88 14.25
N SER A 602 -36.16 1.66 14.73
CA SER A 602 -36.99 0.47 14.45
C SER A 602 -38.30 0.43 15.24
N SER A 603 -38.47 1.27 16.27
CA SER A 603 -39.68 1.32 17.10
C SER A 603 -40.72 2.35 16.64
N THR A 604 -40.40 3.17 15.63
CA THR A 604 -41.20 4.32 15.18
C THR A 604 -41.84 4.17 13.79
N SER A 605 -41.76 3.01 13.14
CA SER A 605 -42.45 2.75 11.86
C SER A 605 -43.56 1.69 12.00
N ALA A 606 -44.81 2.17 12.12
CA ALA A 606 -46.00 1.38 11.83
C ALA A 606 -46.95 2.21 10.94
N PRO A 607 -47.28 1.72 9.72
CA PRO A 607 -48.54 2.02 9.07
C PRO A 607 -49.47 0.80 9.04
N ALA A 608 -50.76 1.09 9.05
CA ALA A 608 -51.91 0.17 9.03
C ALA A 608 -52.23 -0.44 7.64
N ASP A 609 -52.83 -1.64 7.66
CA ASP A 609 -53.71 -2.35 6.69
C ASP A 609 -53.34 -2.36 5.18
N THR A 610 -53.46 -3.43 4.36
CA THR A 610 -53.77 -4.88 4.42
C THR A 610 -53.41 -5.42 3.03
N ASP A 611 -52.70 -6.55 2.88
CA ASP A 611 -53.18 -7.76 2.19
C ASP A 611 -52.09 -8.84 1.95
N ALA A 612 -52.43 -10.02 2.45
CA ALA A 612 -51.98 -11.39 2.14
C ALA A 612 -50.59 -11.66 1.51
N ALA A 613 -49.62 -11.99 2.36
CA ALA A 613 -48.70 -13.13 2.18
C ALA A 613 -48.15 -13.59 3.54
N ASP A 614 -48.05 -14.90 3.75
CA ASP A 614 -47.73 -15.60 4.99
C ASP A 614 -46.53 -15.00 5.79
N PRO A 615 -46.74 -14.47 7.02
CA PRO A 615 -45.69 -13.91 7.86
C PRO A 615 -44.57 -14.90 8.22
N ALA A 616 -44.85 -16.21 8.20
CA ALA A 616 -43.87 -17.24 8.53
C ALA A 616 -42.84 -17.45 7.40
N GLN A 617 -43.25 -17.32 6.14
CA GLN A 617 -42.33 -17.41 4.99
C GLN A 617 -41.43 -16.17 4.89
N ALA A 618 -41.95 -14.98 5.20
CA ALA A 618 -41.16 -13.75 5.25
C ALA A 618 -40.14 -13.76 6.41
N ALA A 619 -40.45 -14.36 7.55
CA ALA A 619 -39.54 -14.49 8.69
C ALA A 619 -38.41 -15.49 8.41
N ILE A 620 -38.70 -16.61 7.74
CA ILE A 620 -37.69 -17.60 7.33
C ILE A 620 -36.78 -17.02 6.24
N ALA A 621 -37.34 -16.30 5.26
CA ALA A 621 -36.55 -15.61 4.23
C ALA A 621 -35.63 -14.52 4.82
N ARG A 622 -36.12 -13.73 5.78
CA ARG A 622 -35.30 -12.73 6.50
C ARG A 622 -34.24 -13.37 7.38
N ALA A 623 -34.51 -14.52 8.00
CA ALA A 623 -33.52 -15.25 8.80
C ALA A 623 -32.41 -15.88 7.93
N MET A 624 -32.73 -16.32 6.71
CA MET A 624 -31.73 -16.80 5.75
C MET A 624 -30.92 -15.65 5.14
N ALA A 625 -31.56 -14.52 4.78
CA ALA A 625 -30.88 -13.33 4.26
C ALA A 625 -29.92 -12.70 5.28
N LYS A 626 -30.28 -12.67 6.57
CA LYS A 626 -29.45 -12.14 7.65
C LYS A 626 -28.25 -13.03 8.01
N ARG A 627 -28.29 -14.32 7.66
CA ARG A 627 -27.15 -15.24 7.77
C ARG A 627 -26.19 -15.17 6.57
N ALA A 628 -26.66 -14.67 5.43
CA ALA A 628 -25.90 -14.52 4.18
C ALA A 628 -25.45 -13.08 3.89
N GLY A 629 -25.90 -12.09 4.68
CA GLY A 629 -25.50 -10.68 4.55
C GLY A 629 -26.07 -9.97 3.32
N ALA A 630 -27.24 -10.37 2.81
CA ALA A 630 -27.90 -9.74 1.66
C ALA A 630 -29.10 -8.88 2.08
N SER A 631 -29.26 -7.72 1.44
CA SER A 631 -30.51 -6.93 1.47
C SER A 631 -31.39 -7.30 0.26
N ALA A 632 -32.71 -7.12 0.36
CA ALA A 632 -33.64 -7.46 -0.73
C ALA A 632 -33.55 -6.53 -1.95
N ASP A 633 -32.82 -5.41 -1.85
CA ASP A 633 -32.56 -4.42 -2.91
C ASP A 633 -31.04 -4.32 -3.23
N GLU A 634 -30.33 -5.45 -3.25
CA GLU A 634 -28.91 -5.48 -3.65
C GLU A 634 -28.78 -5.41 -5.19
N SER A 635 -27.95 -4.48 -5.71
CA SER A 635 -27.73 -4.34 -7.15
C SER A 635 -27.01 -5.56 -7.75
N ASP A 636 -27.17 -5.82 -9.05
CA ASP A 636 -26.54 -6.97 -9.74
C ASP A 636 -24.98 -6.90 -9.65
N GLU A 637 -24.42 -5.69 -9.59
CA GLU A 637 -22.98 -5.46 -9.37
C GLU A 637 -22.55 -5.74 -7.92
N ASP A 638 -23.31 -5.26 -6.93
CA ASP A 638 -23.02 -5.49 -5.51
C ASP A 638 -23.08 -6.98 -5.16
N LYS A 639 -24.07 -7.69 -5.70
CA LYS A 639 -24.24 -9.13 -5.49
C LYS A 639 -23.12 -9.94 -6.15
N THR A 640 -22.62 -9.51 -7.31
CA THR A 640 -21.44 -10.10 -7.96
C THR A 640 -20.19 -9.90 -7.11
N GLN A 641 -19.96 -8.69 -6.60
CA GLN A 641 -18.82 -8.38 -5.74
C GLN A 641 -18.88 -9.15 -4.41
N ARG A 642 -20.07 -9.30 -3.81
CA ARG A 642 -20.28 -10.08 -2.59
C ARG A 642 -19.96 -11.57 -2.79
N LEU A 643 -20.44 -12.16 -3.88
CA LEU A 643 -20.19 -13.57 -4.21
C LEU A 643 -18.71 -13.83 -4.54
N GLN A 644 -18.04 -12.92 -5.25
CA GLN A 644 -16.59 -13.00 -5.50
C GLN A 644 -15.79 -12.92 -4.19
N ASN A 645 -16.16 -12.01 -3.28
CA ASN A 645 -15.55 -11.92 -1.95
C ASN A 645 -15.79 -13.18 -1.11
N LEU A 646 -16.97 -13.80 -1.21
CA LEU A 646 -17.30 -15.04 -0.52
C LEU A 646 -16.45 -16.22 -1.03
N VAL A 647 -16.24 -16.31 -2.35
CA VAL A 647 -15.33 -17.31 -2.96
C VAL A 647 -13.90 -17.09 -2.46
N ALA A 648 -13.36 -15.88 -2.59
CA ALA A 648 -11.98 -15.56 -2.19
C ALA A 648 -11.73 -15.82 -0.69
N THR A 649 -12.68 -15.47 0.18
CA THR A 649 -12.56 -15.72 1.63
C THR A 649 -12.68 -17.21 1.98
N THR A 650 -13.47 -17.99 1.23
CA THR A 650 -13.62 -19.43 1.43
C THR A 650 -12.41 -20.21 0.91
N GLU A 651 -11.79 -19.78 -0.19
CA GLU A 651 -10.51 -20.33 -0.70
C GLU A 651 -9.39 -20.16 0.33
N LYS A 652 -9.29 -18.96 0.93
CA LYS A 652 -8.31 -18.71 1.99
C LYS A 652 -8.53 -19.58 3.24
N ARG A 653 -9.79 -19.86 3.59
CA ARG A 653 -10.14 -20.76 4.70
C ARG A 653 -9.83 -22.21 4.39
N LEU A 654 -10.04 -22.64 3.14
CA LEU A 654 -9.70 -23.98 2.68
C LEU A 654 -8.18 -24.21 2.73
N ALA A 655 -7.38 -23.26 2.23
CA ALA A 655 -5.92 -23.33 2.29
C ALA A 655 -5.42 -23.45 3.74
N ALA A 656 -5.98 -22.66 4.66
CA ALA A 656 -5.65 -22.74 6.09
C ALA A 656 -6.08 -24.07 6.74
N ALA A 657 -7.20 -24.66 6.31
CA ALA A 657 -7.66 -25.96 6.78
C ALA A 657 -6.78 -27.11 6.26
N GLN A 658 -6.38 -27.06 4.99
CA GLN A 658 -5.47 -28.03 4.36
C GLN A 658 -4.08 -27.99 5.00
N GLN A 659 -3.57 -26.79 5.29
CA GLN A 659 -2.30 -26.63 6.01
C GLN A 659 -2.35 -27.26 7.41
N LYS A 660 -3.44 -27.06 8.15
CA LYS A 660 -3.63 -27.69 9.47
C LYS A 660 -3.75 -29.20 9.38
N GLN A 661 -4.39 -29.73 8.34
CA GLN A 661 -4.46 -31.17 8.09
C GLN A 661 -3.07 -31.75 7.78
N SER A 662 -2.26 -31.09 6.96
CA SER A 662 -0.89 -31.52 6.63
C SER A 662 -0.01 -31.58 7.87
N ILE A 663 -0.04 -30.52 8.69
CA ILE A 663 0.72 -30.46 9.95
C ILE A 663 0.28 -31.56 10.92
N ALA A 664 -1.03 -31.82 11.03
CA ALA A 664 -1.56 -32.88 11.87
C ALA A 664 -1.14 -34.28 11.37
N GLN A 665 -1.05 -34.49 10.06
CA GLN A 665 -0.58 -35.74 9.44
C GLN A 665 0.91 -35.97 9.67
N GLU A 666 1.72 -34.93 9.55
CA GLU A 666 3.17 -34.98 9.82
C GLU A 666 3.47 -35.27 11.31
N GLN A 667 2.60 -34.82 12.22
CA GLN A 667 2.76 -34.98 13.67
C GLN A 667 2.05 -36.21 14.24
N ASN A 668 1.39 -37.03 13.40
CA ASN A 668 0.57 -38.17 13.84
C ASN A 668 -0.46 -37.79 14.93
N ASP A 669 -1.08 -36.62 14.78
CA ASP A 669 -2.04 -36.08 15.75
C ASP A 669 -3.37 -36.87 15.71
N ALA A 670 -3.96 -37.14 16.89
CA ALA A 670 -5.21 -37.87 17.02
C ALA A 670 -6.40 -37.21 16.29
N ASN A 671 -6.28 -35.93 15.92
CA ASN A 671 -7.32 -35.14 15.27
C ASN A 671 -7.20 -35.07 13.75
N VAL A 672 -6.29 -35.83 13.11
CA VAL A 672 -6.15 -35.87 11.63
C VAL A 672 -7.49 -36.13 10.93
N ALA A 673 -8.28 -37.07 11.45
CA ALA A 673 -9.61 -37.37 10.91
C ALA A 673 -10.58 -36.18 11.03
N ALA A 674 -10.54 -35.45 12.15
CA ALA A 674 -11.38 -34.27 12.37
C ALA A 674 -11.00 -33.09 11.46
N PHE A 675 -9.69 -32.89 11.20
CA PHE A 675 -9.22 -31.88 10.25
C PHE A 675 -9.54 -32.24 8.80
N ALA A 676 -9.48 -33.52 8.43
CA ALA A 676 -9.92 -33.99 7.12
C ALA A 676 -11.40 -33.68 6.86
N THR A 677 -12.29 -33.96 7.82
CA THR A 677 -13.71 -33.58 7.74
C THR A 677 -13.91 -32.06 7.68
N GLY A 678 -13.03 -31.28 8.32
CA GLY A 678 -13.03 -29.82 8.25
C GLY A 678 -12.68 -29.27 6.86
N VAL A 679 -11.72 -29.90 6.19
CA VAL A 679 -11.34 -29.57 4.80
C VAL A 679 -12.48 -29.91 3.84
N GLU A 680 -13.07 -31.10 3.95
CA GLU A 680 -14.18 -31.54 3.10
C GLU A 680 -15.42 -30.62 3.23
N LYS A 681 -15.78 -30.23 4.46
CA LYS A 681 -16.87 -29.27 4.70
C LYS A 681 -16.58 -27.87 4.16
N THR A 682 -15.32 -27.45 4.14
CA THR A 682 -14.93 -26.14 3.62
C THR A 682 -14.86 -26.15 2.10
N GLN A 683 -14.44 -27.28 1.50
CA GLN A 683 -14.47 -27.51 0.06
C GLN A 683 -15.91 -27.48 -0.48
N SER A 684 -16.84 -28.20 0.16
CA SER A 684 -18.25 -28.18 -0.24
C SER A 684 -18.88 -26.77 -0.19
N LYS A 685 -18.48 -25.94 0.79
CA LYS A 685 -18.93 -24.54 0.85
C LYS A 685 -18.34 -23.67 -0.27
N LEU A 686 -17.10 -23.94 -0.66
CA LEU A 686 -16.45 -23.26 -1.77
C LEU A 686 -17.14 -23.59 -3.10
N ASP A 687 -17.44 -24.87 -3.31
CA ASP A 687 -18.10 -25.35 -4.53
C ASP A 687 -19.49 -24.74 -4.67
N ASN A 688 -20.26 -24.67 -3.57
CA ASN A 688 -21.57 -24.01 -3.56
C ASN A 688 -21.47 -22.50 -3.85
N ALA A 689 -20.49 -21.80 -3.27
CA ALA A 689 -20.29 -20.36 -3.52
C ALA A 689 -19.86 -20.07 -4.97
N LYS A 690 -19.03 -20.95 -5.55
CA LYS A 690 -18.64 -20.86 -6.97
C LYS A 690 -19.81 -21.14 -7.91
N GLN A 691 -20.66 -22.09 -7.56
CA GLN A 691 -21.88 -22.39 -8.32
C GLN A 691 -22.85 -21.20 -8.29
N GLU A 692 -23.09 -20.61 -7.12
CA GLU A 692 -23.98 -19.45 -6.97
C GLU A 692 -23.47 -18.22 -7.74
N LEU A 693 -22.16 -17.98 -7.74
CA LEU A 693 -21.53 -16.93 -8.57
C LEU A 693 -21.69 -17.20 -10.07
N ALA A 694 -21.52 -18.45 -10.51
CA ALA A 694 -21.66 -18.83 -11.91
C ALA A 694 -23.11 -18.69 -12.40
N GLU A 695 -24.09 -19.09 -11.59
CA GLU A 695 -25.52 -18.92 -11.88
C GLU A 695 -25.89 -17.44 -11.95
N HIS A 696 -25.35 -16.59 -11.06
CA HIS A 696 -25.57 -15.15 -11.09
C HIS A 696 -25.02 -14.48 -12.35
N LEU A 697 -23.79 -14.81 -12.74
CA LEU A 697 -23.16 -14.28 -13.94
C LEU A 697 -23.89 -14.73 -15.22
N ALA A 698 -24.43 -15.96 -15.23
CA ALA A 698 -25.27 -16.45 -16.32
C ALA A 698 -26.62 -15.70 -16.41
N GLN A 699 -27.21 -15.33 -15.27
CA GLN A 699 -28.42 -14.50 -15.22
C GLN A 699 -28.17 -13.07 -15.71
N ILE A 700 -27.03 -12.45 -15.36
CA ILE A 700 -26.64 -11.13 -15.90
C ILE A 700 -26.44 -11.20 -17.42
N SER A 701 -25.76 -12.25 -17.90
CA SER A 701 -25.50 -12.42 -19.34
C SER A 701 -26.78 -12.63 -20.15
N THR A 702 -27.78 -13.35 -19.63
CA THR A 702 -29.08 -13.51 -20.29
C THR A 702 -29.94 -12.24 -20.24
N LYS A 703 -29.82 -11.41 -19.19
CA LYS A 703 -30.40 -10.05 -19.11
C LYS A 703 -29.77 -9.10 -20.14
N ALA A 704 -28.45 -9.17 -20.32
CA ALA A 704 -27.73 -8.33 -21.29
C ALA A 704 -28.13 -8.66 -22.75
N ILE A 705 -28.29 -9.95 -23.08
CA ILE A 705 -28.67 -10.41 -24.42
C ILE A 705 -30.13 -10.01 -24.80
N THR A 706 -31.02 -9.85 -23.81
CA THR A 706 -32.40 -9.37 -24.06
C THR A 706 -32.49 -7.86 -24.29
N THR A 707 -31.49 -7.09 -23.86
CA THR A 707 -31.32 -5.65 -24.19
C THR A 707 -30.52 -5.40 -25.47
N GLU A 708 -29.67 -6.32 -25.91
CA GLU A 708 -28.77 -6.15 -27.07
C GLU A 708 -29.26 -6.79 -28.38
N ALA A 709 -30.50 -7.28 -28.44
CA ALA A 709 -31.14 -7.69 -29.70
C ALA A 709 -31.48 -6.51 -30.66
N ALA A 710 -30.80 -5.37 -30.50
CA ALA A 710 -30.96 -4.15 -31.27
C ALA A 710 -29.61 -3.54 -31.73
N SER A 711 -28.62 -4.34 -32.13
CA SER A 711 -27.60 -3.94 -33.14
C SER A 711 -26.57 -5.05 -33.37
N ALA A 712 -26.38 -5.41 -34.64
CA ALA A 712 -25.68 -6.61 -35.12
C ALA A 712 -24.16 -6.45 -35.38
N GLU A 713 -23.44 -7.60 -35.33
CA GLU A 713 -22.41 -8.16 -36.25
C GLU A 713 -21.25 -7.26 -36.76
N GLN A 714 -19.97 -7.65 -36.95
CA GLN A 714 -19.19 -8.91 -37.02
C GLN A 714 -17.68 -8.52 -37.13
N ALA A 715 -16.72 -9.36 -36.69
CA ALA A 715 -15.49 -9.76 -37.43
C ALA A 715 -14.46 -10.51 -36.55
N SER A 716 -13.79 -11.51 -37.13
CA SER A 716 -13.00 -12.61 -36.54
C SER A 716 -11.48 -12.53 -36.82
N SER A 717 -10.66 -13.16 -35.96
CA SER A 717 -9.23 -13.46 -36.21
C SER A 717 -8.84 -14.89 -35.77
N ASP A 718 -7.92 -15.52 -36.52
CA ASP A 718 -7.39 -16.89 -36.37
C ASP A 718 -6.54 -17.12 -35.10
N ASP A 719 -6.95 -18.07 -34.24
CA ASP A 719 -6.13 -18.67 -33.18
C ASP A 719 -6.51 -20.18 -33.01
N PRO A 720 -5.55 -21.12 -33.04
CA PRO A 720 -5.80 -22.56 -32.82
C PRO A 720 -6.41 -22.91 -31.45
N VAL A 721 -6.32 -22.03 -30.44
CA VAL A 721 -7.06 -22.16 -29.17
C VAL A 721 -8.54 -21.78 -29.35
N GLN A 722 -8.82 -20.79 -30.20
CA GLN A 722 -10.18 -20.40 -30.60
C GLN A 722 -10.87 -21.56 -31.32
N ALA A 723 -10.17 -22.31 -32.17
CA ALA A 723 -10.74 -23.48 -32.87
C ALA A 723 -11.09 -24.65 -31.94
N ALA A 724 -10.46 -24.75 -30.76
CA ALA A 724 -10.82 -25.72 -29.73
C ALA A 724 -12.06 -25.25 -28.93
N ILE A 725 -12.13 -23.95 -28.66
CA ILE A 725 -13.28 -23.30 -28.01
C ILE A 725 -14.50 -23.31 -28.93
N GLU A 726 -14.34 -23.09 -30.24
CA GLU A 726 -15.40 -23.18 -31.23
C GLU A 726 -15.89 -24.60 -31.43
N ARG A 727 -15.01 -25.61 -31.36
CA ARG A 727 -15.45 -27.02 -31.31
C ARG A 727 -16.25 -27.33 -30.04
N ALA A 728 -15.87 -26.77 -28.90
CA ALA A 728 -16.62 -26.90 -27.65
C ALA A 728 -17.97 -26.14 -27.69
N LYS A 729 -18.01 -24.97 -28.34
CA LYS A 729 -19.23 -24.18 -28.58
C LYS A 729 -20.15 -24.87 -29.61
N ALA A 730 -19.62 -25.45 -30.67
CA ALA A 730 -20.37 -26.20 -31.68
C ALA A 730 -20.94 -27.51 -31.10
N ALA A 731 -20.21 -28.20 -30.22
CA ALA A 731 -20.73 -29.36 -29.49
C ALA A 731 -21.87 -28.98 -28.51
N ARG A 732 -21.81 -27.79 -27.91
CA ARG A 732 -22.88 -27.25 -27.04
C ARG A 732 -24.08 -26.72 -27.83
N ALA A 733 -23.86 -26.12 -28.99
CA ALA A 733 -24.91 -25.70 -29.92
C ALA A 733 -25.65 -26.92 -30.50
N ALA A 734 -24.90 -27.97 -30.87
CA ALA A 734 -25.50 -29.24 -31.31
C ALA A 734 -26.34 -29.91 -30.21
N GLN A 735 -26.01 -29.73 -28.92
CA GLN A 735 -26.80 -30.26 -27.80
C GLN A 735 -28.06 -29.45 -27.46
N THR A 736 -28.13 -28.19 -27.87
CA THR A 736 -29.28 -27.32 -27.58
C THR A 736 -30.44 -27.53 -28.55
N ASP A 737 -30.17 -28.03 -29.76
CA ASP A 737 -31.18 -28.39 -30.78
C ASP A 737 -31.57 -29.89 -30.81
N MET A 738 -31.04 -30.71 -29.89
CA MET A 738 -31.37 -32.15 -29.84
C MET A 738 -32.73 -32.39 -29.18
N SER A 739 -33.54 -33.24 -29.82
CA SER A 739 -34.77 -33.75 -29.21
C SER A 739 -34.46 -34.48 -27.89
N GLU A 740 -35.40 -34.50 -26.95
CA GLU A 740 -35.22 -35.19 -25.66
C GLU A 740 -34.88 -36.69 -25.85
N ASP A 741 -35.40 -37.33 -26.91
CA ASP A 741 -35.07 -38.70 -27.30
C ASP A 741 -33.60 -38.85 -27.73
N ASP A 742 -33.05 -37.88 -28.44
CA ASP A 742 -31.65 -37.92 -28.87
C ASP A 742 -30.68 -37.62 -27.73
N LYS A 743 -31.09 -36.77 -26.77
CA LYS A 743 -30.35 -36.58 -25.50
C LYS A 743 -30.35 -37.86 -24.66
N LEU A 744 -31.47 -38.57 -24.61
CA LEU A 744 -31.59 -39.89 -23.95
C LEU A 744 -30.70 -40.94 -24.64
N LYS A 745 -30.69 -41.02 -25.97
CA LYS A 745 -29.77 -41.90 -26.73
C LYS A 745 -28.30 -41.59 -26.45
N GLN A 746 -27.93 -40.31 -26.39
CA GLN A 746 -26.55 -39.89 -26.09
C GLN A 746 -26.17 -40.22 -24.63
N SER A 747 -27.11 -40.08 -23.70
CA SER A 747 -26.94 -40.48 -22.30
C SER A 747 -26.75 -42.00 -22.16
N ILE A 748 -27.55 -42.80 -22.88
CA ILE A 748 -27.41 -44.27 -22.95
C ILE A 748 -26.03 -44.66 -23.50
N ALA A 749 -25.61 -44.08 -24.62
CA ALA A 749 -24.29 -44.36 -25.22
C ALA A 749 -23.12 -43.95 -24.29
N SER A 750 -23.30 -42.88 -23.50
CA SER A 750 -22.32 -42.46 -22.49
C SER A 750 -22.27 -43.43 -21.31
N LEU A 751 -23.41 -43.90 -20.83
CA LEU A 751 -23.52 -44.88 -19.75
C LEU A 751 -22.93 -46.24 -20.17
N GLU A 752 -23.19 -46.72 -21.39
CA GLU A 752 -22.60 -47.96 -21.93
C GLU A 752 -21.07 -47.87 -22.00
N ASN A 753 -20.52 -46.75 -22.49
CA ASN A 753 -19.08 -46.53 -22.52
C ASN A 753 -18.45 -46.46 -21.13
N ARG A 754 -19.15 -45.86 -20.15
CA ARG A 754 -18.68 -45.82 -18.76
C ARG A 754 -18.69 -47.20 -18.12
N ILE A 755 -19.74 -47.99 -18.35
CA ILE A 755 -19.81 -49.38 -17.89
C ILE A 755 -18.66 -50.20 -18.48
N ALA A 756 -18.41 -50.11 -19.78
CA ALA A 756 -17.32 -50.84 -20.43
C ALA A 756 -15.95 -50.48 -19.84
N ARG A 757 -15.65 -49.19 -19.66
CA ARG A 757 -14.39 -48.74 -19.04
C ARG A 757 -14.26 -49.14 -17.57
N THR A 758 -15.37 -49.17 -16.82
CA THR A 758 -15.35 -49.60 -15.42
C THR A 758 -15.24 -51.11 -15.30
N GLN A 759 -15.80 -51.89 -16.24
CA GLN A 759 -15.60 -53.34 -16.34
C GLN A 759 -14.16 -53.72 -16.67
N GLU A 760 -13.52 -52.99 -17.58
CA GLU A 760 -12.10 -53.18 -17.90
C GLU A 760 -11.21 -52.93 -16.67
N LYS A 761 -11.51 -51.87 -15.90
CA LYS A 761 -10.84 -51.57 -14.63
C LYS A 761 -11.13 -52.60 -13.54
N LEU A 762 -12.34 -53.16 -13.49
CA LEU A 762 -12.70 -54.23 -12.57
C LEU A 762 -11.89 -55.50 -12.88
N SER A 763 -11.78 -55.88 -14.16
CA SER A 763 -10.97 -57.03 -14.59
C SER A 763 -9.51 -56.84 -14.18
N ALA A 764 -8.94 -55.67 -14.45
CA ALA A 764 -7.57 -55.34 -14.05
C ALA A 764 -7.37 -55.37 -12.52
N ALA A 765 -8.35 -54.87 -11.75
CA ALA A 765 -8.32 -54.86 -10.29
C ALA A 765 -8.47 -56.27 -9.67
N GLN A 766 -9.27 -57.15 -10.30
CA GLN A 766 -9.43 -58.54 -9.89
C GLN A 766 -8.18 -59.37 -10.18
N GLU A 767 -7.51 -59.12 -11.31
CA GLU A 767 -6.23 -59.75 -11.66
C GLU A 767 -5.09 -59.31 -10.74
N SER A 768 -5.12 -58.07 -10.23
CA SER A 768 -4.11 -57.54 -9.32
C SER A 768 -4.41 -57.77 -7.84
N GLY A 769 -5.56 -58.36 -7.48
CA GLY A 769 -5.98 -58.55 -6.09
C GLY A 769 -6.19 -57.24 -5.30
N ASP A 770 -6.64 -56.17 -5.97
CA ASP A 770 -6.88 -54.86 -5.36
C ASP A 770 -8.25 -54.85 -4.63
N ASP A 771 -8.26 -54.44 -3.36
CA ASP A 771 -9.44 -54.29 -2.50
C ASP A 771 -10.53 -53.37 -3.10
N LYS A 772 -10.19 -52.59 -4.13
CA LYS A 772 -11.14 -51.76 -4.89
C LYS A 772 -12.06 -52.55 -5.85
N ALA A 773 -11.82 -53.84 -6.06
CA ALA A 773 -12.65 -54.66 -6.94
C ALA A 773 -14.13 -54.68 -6.50
N GLU A 774 -14.39 -54.75 -5.20
CA GLU A 774 -15.76 -54.77 -4.65
C GLU A 774 -16.49 -53.44 -4.88
N ILE A 775 -15.78 -52.32 -4.73
CA ILE A 775 -16.29 -50.96 -4.98
C ILE A 775 -16.58 -50.74 -6.47
N LEU A 776 -15.72 -51.26 -7.36
CA LEU A 776 -15.91 -51.16 -8.81
C LEU A 776 -17.09 -52.01 -9.28
N ALA A 777 -17.33 -53.18 -8.67
CA ALA A 777 -18.50 -54.02 -8.93
C ALA A 777 -19.81 -53.31 -8.53
N ASP A 778 -19.86 -52.71 -7.34
CA ASP A 778 -21.01 -51.91 -6.88
C ASP A 778 -21.28 -50.68 -7.76
N SER A 779 -20.21 -50.06 -8.27
CA SER A 779 -20.31 -48.93 -9.19
C SER A 779 -20.89 -49.36 -10.55
N ILE A 780 -20.50 -50.54 -11.06
CA ILE A 780 -21.07 -51.10 -12.28
C ILE A 780 -22.56 -51.40 -12.10
N ALA A 781 -22.96 -52.00 -10.98
CA ALA A 781 -24.38 -52.27 -10.71
C ALA A 781 -25.23 -50.98 -10.74
N LYS A 782 -24.78 -49.91 -10.07
CA LYS A 782 -25.46 -48.60 -10.09
C LYS A 782 -25.50 -47.96 -11.47
N LEU A 783 -24.47 -48.16 -12.30
CA LEU A 783 -24.45 -47.66 -13.67
C LEU A 783 -25.37 -48.47 -14.59
N GLN A 784 -25.47 -49.79 -14.39
CA GLN A 784 -26.41 -50.66 -15.10
C GLN A 784 -27.86 -50.32 -14.76
N ASP A 785 -28.18 -50.01 -13.51
CA ASP A 785 -29.52 -49.55 -13.11
C ASP A 785 -29.88 -48.22 -13.78
N LYS A 786 -28.94 -47.27 -13.85
CA LYS A 786 -29.14 -46.01 -14.57
C LYS A 786 -29.30 -46.20 -16.07
N LEU A 787 -28.55 -47.15 -16.65
CA LEU A 787 -28.70 -47.52 -18.06
C LEU A 787 -30.08 -48.13 -18.33
N ALA A 788 -30.56 -49.02 -17.45
CA ALA A 788 -31.88 -49.62 -17.55
C ALA A 788 -33.00 -48.57 -17.45
N SER A 789 -32.89 -47.64 -16.49
CA SER A 789 -33.83 -46.53 -16.33
C SER A 789 -33.82 -45.59 -17.55
N ALA A 790 -32.65 -45.26 -18.10
CA ALA A 790 -32.54 -44.43 -19.30
C ALA A 790 -33.09 -45.14 -20.56
N LYS A 791 -32.86 -46.45 -20.71
CA LYS A 791 -33.45 -47.26 -21.79
C LYS A 791 -34.97 -47.37 -21.68
N GLN A 792 -35.51 -47.45 -20.45
CA GLN A 792 -36.95 -47.44 -20.19
C GLN A 792 -37.60 -46.06 -20.42
N GLN A 793 -36.84 -44.97 -20.37
CA GLN A 793 -37.33 -43.63 -20.71
C GLN A 793 -37.31 -43.37 -22.23
N LEU A 794 -36.57 -44.17 -23.02
CA LEU A 794 -36.43 -44.02 -24.47
C LEU A 794 -37.38 -44.93 -25.29
N GLY A 795 -37.99 -45.93 -24.67
CA GLY A 795 -38.97 -46.84 -25.28
C GLY A 795 -40.25 -46.89 -24.48
#